data_AF-A0A8R7VI80-F1
#
_entry.id   AF-A0A8R7VI80-F1
#
_cell.length_a   1.000
_cell.length_b   1.000
_cell.length_c   1.000
_cell.angle_alpha   90.00
_cell.angle_beta   90.00
_cell.angle_gamma   90.00
#
_symmetry.space_group_name_H-M   'P 1'
#
loop_
_entity.id
_entity.type
_entity.pdbx_description
1 polymer ?
#
loop_
_entity_poly.entity_id
_entity_poly.type
_entity_poly.pdbx_seq_one_letter_code
_entity_poly.pdbx_strand_id
1 'polypeptide(L)'
;MQGVLTLRPHIPNSRMKSNLISKWSRQSHKYNHSDLHVNTYGFYVYDSVWALARALDAFFGDGGRISFSNDSRLHDEAGETLHLEAMSIFDMGNKLLENIRKVNFTGASGQVQFDASGDLIHPAYDIINLIGNGMRTIGFWSNYSGLLSTMSPEALYSKPPNTSLANQHLYDVIWPGETAQRPRGWVFPSNAKELKIGVPNRFSFKEFVTEDNATGSINGYCIDVFTQALSLLPYPVSYKFIPFGSGTENPSYDKLIQMVESNEFDAAIGDIAITMSRTVAIDFTQPFIETGLVILAPVKKHIKTSWAFLQPFTLEMWCVTGLFFLIVGVVVWVLEHRINEDFRGPPSQQIITIFWFSFSTLFFSHRENTRSTLGRGVLIIWLFVVLIIVSSYTASLTSILTVQQLDTSIKGIDDLKSSDDPVGFQVGSFAQDYMVNELNISRSRLRALGSPQEYADALQLGPKKGGVMAIVDERPYVELFLSTYCKIAVAGSDFTSRGWGFAFRRDSPLQVDLSTAILSLSENGELQRIRDKWVKTGDCTTDNSEFVDSDQLRLESFFGLFLICGVACVLALLIYFGIMLRKYLKHHPRRSLRRFISFVHKKEPPKNMERRSMSLLRSSTPTTPMSSLTALDIERPDRPVRNDSAIDMES
;
A
#
# COMPACT_ATOMS: atom_id res chain seq x y z
N MET A 1 31.55 9.70 30.39
CA MET A 1 31.15 8.68 29.40
C MET A 1 30.63 7.45 30.15
N GLN A 2 29.83 6.57 29.55
CA GLN A 2 29.24 5.42 30.26
C GLN A 2 29.24 4.18 29.36
N GLY A 3 29.59 3.01 29.90
CA GLY A 3 29.69 1.74 29.16
C GLY A 3 30.89 1.66 28.20
N VAL A 4 31.90 2.53 28.37
CA VAL A 4 33.11 2.52 27.54
C VAL A 4 34.14 1.59 28.17
N LEU A 5 34.58 0.58 27.42
CA LEU A 5 35.67 -0.31 27.80
C LEU A 5 37.03 0.27 27.40
N THR A 6 38.01 0.18 28.29
CA THR A 6 39.40 0.61 28.04
C THR A 6 40.40 -0.29 28.75
N LEU A 7 41.67 -0.23 28.33
CA LEU A 7 42.78 -1.02 28.86
C LEU A 7 43.77 -0.10 29.57
N ARG A 8 44.30 -0.55 30.71
CA ARG A 8 45.39 0.13 31.44
C ARG A 8 46.47 -0.91 31.77
N PRO A 9 47.77 -0.67 31.53
CA PRO A 9 48.80 -1.60 31.96
C PRO A 9 48.72 -1.84 33.48
N HIS A 10 48.73 -3.11 33.87
CA HIS A 10 48.53 -3.52 35.26
C HIS A 10 49.75 -3.14 36.11
N ILE A 11 49.50 -2.63 37.31
CA ILE A 11 50.54 -2.39 38.31
C ILE A 11 50.08 -2.98 39.66
N PRO A 12 50.80 -3.96 40.24
CA PRO A 12 50.44 -4.58 41.51
C PRO A 12 50.37 -3.54 42.64
N ASN A 13 49.49 -3.75 43.61
CA ASN A 13 49.32 -2.82 44.74
C ASN A 13 50.43 -2.98 45.79
N SER A 14 51.65 -2.55 45.43
CA SER A 14 52.83 -2.63 46.29
C SER A 14 52.94 -1.47 47.28
N ARG A 15 53.67 -1.69 48.39
CA ARG A 15 54.05 -0.61 49.33
C ARG A 15 54.93 0.45 48.65
N MET A 16 55.71 0.08 47.63
CA MET A 16 56.55 1.01 46.87
C MET A 16 55.69 1.96 45.99
N LYS A 17 54.65 1.44 45.33
CA LYS A 17 53.66 2.22 44.58
C LYS A 17 52.99 3.27 45.48
N SER A 18 52.48 2.86 46.65
CA SER A 18 51.84 3.77 47.62
C SER A 18 52.83 4.82 48.19
N ASN A 19 54.05 4.41 48.52
CA ASN A 19 55.12 5.31 48.95
C ASN A 19 55.54 6.31 47.85
N LEU A 20 55.49 5.93 46.57
CA LEU A 20 55.80 6.82 45.45
C LEU A 20 54.66 7.82 45.22
N ILE A 21 53.41 7.37 45.20
CA ILE A 21 52.22 8.24 45.06
C ILE A 21 52.18 9.29 46.17
N SER A 22 52.40 8.89 47.42
CA SER A 22 52.37 9.81 48.58
C SER A 22 53.58 10.76 48.65
N LYS A 23 54.75 10.36 48.14
CA LYS A 23 55.86 11.29 47.90
C LYS A 23 55.52 12.28 46.78
N TRP A 24 54.92 11.81 45.69
CA TRP A 24 54.58 12.61 44.53
C TRP A 24 53.52 13.65 44.84
N SER A 25 52.39 13.29 45.45
CA SER A 25 51.34 14.25 45.81
C SER A 25 51.84 15.36 46.74
N ARG A 26 52.64 15.01 47.75
CA ARG A 26 53.30 15.98 48.64
C ARG A 26 54.23 16.94 47.89
N GLN A 27 54.92 16.47 46.85
CA GLN A 27 55.76 17.31 46.00
C GLN A 27 54.91 18.17 45.05
N SER A 28 53.83 17.61 44.48
CA SER A 28 52.92 18.31 43.56
C SER A 28 52.21 19.49 44.24
N HIS A 29 51.74 19.30 45.48
CA HIS A 29 51.22 20.38 46.32
C HIS A 29 52.26 21.48 46.61
N LYS A 30 53.54 21.13 46.80
CA LYS A 30 54.62 22.10 47.02
C LYS A 30 54.85 23.04 45.82
N TYR A 31 54.45 22.62 44.61
CA TYR A 31 54.56 23.42 43.38
C TYR A 31 53.19 23.89 42.85
N ASN A 32 52.13 23.94 43.67
CA ASN A 32 50.77 24.33 43.27
C ASN A 32 50.14 23.54 42.10
N HIS A 33 50.64 22.33 41.80
CA HIS A 33 50.04 21.44 40.80
C HIS A 33 49.12 20.44 41.51
N SER A 34 47.88 20.84 41.81
CA SER A 34 46.91 19.99 42.54
C SER A 34 46.51 18.72 41.80
N ASP A 35 46.46 18.77 40.46
CA ASP A 35 45.73 17.79 39.64
C ASP A 35 46.63 16.69 39.05
N LEU A 36 47.94 16.74 39.37
CA LEU A 36 48.98 15.95 38.70
C LEU A 36 49.11 14.52 39.27
N HIS A 37 48.10 13.70 39.02
CA HIS A 37 48.09 12.28 39.38
C HIS A 37 49.17 11.48 38.61
N VAL A 38 49.81 10.51 39.29
CA VAL A 38 50.80 9.62 38.67
C VAL A 38 50.10 8.63 37.72
N ASN A 39 50.23 8.88 36.41
CA ASN A 39 49.79 7.95 35.36
C ASN A 39 50.62 6.65 35.41
N THR A 40 50.08 5.53 34.93
CA THR A 40 50.74 4.21 34.83
C THR A 40 52.16 4.31 34.23
N TYR A 41 52.32 5.10 33.15
CA TYR A 41 53.62 5.34 32.52
C TYR A 41 54.66 6.00 33.45
N GLY A 42 54.24 6.80 34.43
CA GLY A 42 55.14 7.42 35.41
C GLY A 42 55.86 6.41 36.31
N PHE A 43 55.23 5.26 36.58
CA PHE A 43 55.87 4.17 37.33
C PHE A 43 56.93 3.46 36.48
N TYR A 44 56.66 3.22 35.18
CA TYR A 44 57.66 2.66 34.27
C TYR A 44 58.83 3.62 34.04
N VAL A 45 58.60 4.94 33.94
CA VAL A 45 59.68 5.93 33.86
C VAL A 45 60.52 5.90 35.14
N TYR A 46 59.90 5.91 36.32
CA TYR A 46 60.61 5.81 37.60
C TYR A 46 61.48 4.54 37.68
N ASP A 47 60.94 3.38 37.31
CA ASP A 47 61.67 2.11 37.36
C ASP A 47 62.71 1.97 36.23
N SER A 48 62.54 2.61 35.08
CA SER A 48 63.54 2.61 33.99
C SER A 48 64.87 3.26 34.43
N VAL A 49 64.80 4.32 35.23
CA VAL A 49 65.97 4.95 35.84
C VAL A 49 66.64 4.01 36.85
N TRP A 50 65.87 3.27 37.64
CA TRP A 50 66.41 2.25 38.56
C TRP A 50 67.00 1.04 37.84
N ALA A 51 66.42 0.62 36.71
CA ALA A 51 66.96 -0.44 35.86
C ALA A 51 68.31 -0.03 35.27
N LEU A 52 68.39 1.16 34.67
CA LEU A 52 69.64 1.70 34.12
C LEU A 52 70.70 1.90 35.21
N ALA A 53 70.33 2.42 36.38
CA ALA A 53 71.25 2.58 37.51
C ALA A 53 71.85 1.23 37.98
N ARG A 54 71.03 0.17 38.09
CA ARG A 54 71.50 -1.18 38.42
C ARG A 54 72.35 -1.80 37.32
N ALA A 55 72.02 -1.58 36.05
CA ALA A 55 72.80 -2.07 34.92
C ALA A 55 74.18 -1.40 34.84
N LEU A 56 74.27 -0.10 35.15
CA LEU A 56 75.53 0.65 35.24
C LEU A 56 76.37 0.19 36.44
N ASP A 57 75.75 0.00 37.61
CA ASP A 57 76.41 -0.54 38.82
C ASP A 57 77.05 -1.91 38.54
N ALA A 58 76.29 -2.84 37.92
CA ALA A 58 76.81 -4.12 37.45
C ALA A 58 77.91 -3.97 36.38
N PHE A 59 77.72 -3.09 35.39
CA PHE A 59 78.72 -2.84 34.34
C PHE A 59 80.07 -2.36 34.90
N PHE A 60 80.06 -1.44 35.88
CA PHE A 60 81.30 -1.00 36.54
C PHE A 60 81.88 -2.08 37.47
N GLY A 61 81.03 -2.86 38.16
CA GLY A 61 81.44 -4.03 38.94
C GLY A 61 82.17 -5.09 38.08
N ASP A 62 81.70 -5.31 36.86
CA ASP A 62 82.33 -6.20 35.86
C ASP A 62 83.60 -5.59 35.22
N GLY A 63 84.17 -4.53 35.78
CA GLY A 63 85.37 -3.85 35.24
C GLY A 63 85.11 -3.02 33.98
N GLY A 64 83.86 -2.60 33.76
CA GLY A 64 83.46 -1.76 32.62
C GLY A 64 84.18 -0.41 32.60
N ARG A 65 84.47 0.06 31.38
CA ARG A 65 85.08 1.36 31.08
C ARG A 65 84.20 2.07 30.06
N ILE A 66 84.08 3.39 30.17
CA ILE A 66 83.41 4.21 29.17
C ILE A 66 84.48 4.71 28.20
N SER A 67 84.39 4.26 26.95
CA SER A 67 85.20 4.72 25.81
C SER A 67 84.32 4.77 24.58
N PHE A 68 84.61 5.71 23.68
CA PHE A 68 83.83 5.95 22.48
C PHE A 68 84.73 5.99 21.25
N SER A 69 84.24 5.46 20.14
CA SER A 69 84.89 5.48 18.83
C SER A 69 83.98 6.12 17.77
N ASN A 70 84.56 6.77 16.78
CA ASN A 70 83.80 7.42 15.71
C ASN A 70 83.44 6.38 14.63
N ASP A 71 82.19 6.34 14.18
CA ASP A 71 81.81 5.46 13.07
C ASP A 71 82.16 6.08 11.72
N SER A 72 83.19 5.54 11.06
CA SER A 72 83.61 5.96 9.72
C SER A 72 82.55 5.79 8.62
N ARG A 73 81.39 5.18 8.92
CA ARG A 73 80.26 5.00 8.00
C ARG A 73 79.22 6.14 8.08
N LEU A 74 79.34 7.04 9.06
CA LEU A 74 78.45 8.20 9.20
C LEU A 74 79.06 9.41 8.51
N HIS A 75 78.34 9.92 7.51
CA HIS A 75 78.64 11.16 6.79
C HIS A 75 77.33 11.94 6.66
N ASP A 76 77.33 13.24 6.91
CA ASP A 76 76.18 14.09 6.60
C ASP A 76 76.08 14.33 5.08
N GLU A 77 74.89 14.18 4.50
CA GLU A 77 74.65 14.71 3.14
C GLU A 77 74.54 16.24 3.19
N ALA A 78 75.04 16.90 2.14
CA ALA A 78 75.31 18.34 2.14
C ALA A 78 74.03 19.20 2.18
N GLY A 79 73.54 19.47 3.40
CA GLY A 79 72.38 20.31 3.66
C GLY A 79 71.60 19.96 4.93
N GLU A 80 71.83 18.79 5.53
CA GLU A 80 71.12 18.38 6.75
C GLU A 80 71.65 19.05 8.03
N THR A 81 70.76 19.26 9.00
CA THR A 81 71.07 19.97 10.26
C THR A 81 71.30 19.02 11.45
N LEU A 82 71.55 17.73 11.20
CA LEU A 82 71.54 16.68 12.22
C LEU A 82 72.93 16.28 12.75
N HIS A 83 74.01 16.70 12.08
CA HIS A 83 75.39 16.46 12.51
C HIS A 83 75.68 14.99 12.86
N LEU A 84 75.28 14.08 11.97
CA LEU A 84 75.42 12.63 12.15
C LEU A 84 76.89 12.22 12.22
N GLU A 85 77.80 12.99 11.60
CA GLU A 85 79.26 12.84 11.72
C GLU A 85 79.79 12.95 13.16
N ALA A 86 79.04 13.60 14.06
CA ALA A 86 79.42 13.79 15.47
C ALA A 86 78.98 12.63 16.38
N MET A 87 78.28 11.61 15.86
CA MET A 87 77.83 10.47 16.66
C MET A 87 78.93 9.43 16.86
N SER A 88 79.30 9.19 18.12
CA SER A 88 80.29 8.19 18.51
C SER A 88 79.65 6.90 19.04
N ILE A 89 80.12 5.74 18.58
CA ILE A 89 79.76 4.41 19.11
C ILE A 89 80.33 4.28 20.53
N PHE A 90 79.53 3.77 21.46
CA PHE A 90 80.03 3.32 22.77
C PHE A 90 80.61 1.90 22.65
N ASP A 91 81.93 1.76 22.77
CA ASP A 91 82.67 0.52 22.44
C ASP A 91 82.17 -0.71 23.21
N MET A 92 81.78 -0.52 24.47
CA MET A 92 81.23 -1.57 25.34
C MET A 92 79.71 -1.47 25.54
N GLY A 93 79.00 -0.79 24.63
CA GLY A 93 77.54 -0.71 24.62
C GLY A 93 76.85 -2.07 24.61
N ASN A 94 77.42 -3.07 23.92
CA ASN A 94 76.91 -4.45 23.93
C ASN A 94 76.97 -5.08 25.33
N LYS A 95 78.04 -4.83 26.11
CA LYS A 95 78.17 -5.34 27.49
C LYS A 95 77.22 -4.61 28.44
N LEU A 96 77.02 -3.30 28.25
CA LEU A 96 76.00 -2.57 29.02
C LEU A 96 74.59 -3.07 28.69
N LEU A 97 74.27 -3.32 27.41
CA LEU A 97 72.97 -3.88 26.98
C LEU A 97 72.73 -5.28 27.54
N GLU A 98 73.75 -6.14 27.57
CA GLU A 98 73.67 -7.45 28.21
C GLU A 98 73.37 -7.32 29.72
N ASN A 99 74.00 -6.36 30.41
CA ASN A 99 73.73 -6.10 31.81
C ASN A 99 72.37 -5.42 32.07
N ILE A 100 71.85 -4.61 31.13
CA ILE A 100 70.46 -4.11 31.16
C ILE A 100 69.47 -5.28 31.07
N ARG A 101 69.67 -6.23 30.15
CA ARG A 101 68.80 -7.41 30.01
C ARG A 101 68.84 -8.34 31.24
N LYS A 102 69.98 -8.41 31.93
CA LYS A 102 70.14 -9.17 33.19
C LYS A 102 69.52 -8.50 34.42
N VAL A 103 69.00 -7.27 34.32
CA VAL A 103 68.36 -6.57 35.46
C VAL A 103 67.16 -7.36 35.96
N ASN A 104 67.14 -7.65 37.25
CA ASN A 104 66.02 -8.27 37.95
C ASN A 104 65.81 -7.60 39.31
N PHE A 105 64.68 -6.90 39.50
CA PHE A 105 64.33 -6.27 40.78
C PHE A 105 62.83 -6.01 40.92
N THR A 106 62.37 -5.83 42.16
CA THR A 106 61.02 -5.32 42.44
C THR A 106 61.05 -3.79 42.53
N GLY A 107 60.33 -3.12 41.63
CA GLY A 107 60.21 -1.68 41.53
C GLY A 107 58.85 -1.14 41.99
N ALA A 108 58.51 0.07 41.55
CA ALA A 108 57.21 0.69 41.78
C ALA A 108 56.12 0.18 40.80
N SER A 109 56.49 -0.29 39.61
CA SER A 109 55.60 -0.87 38.60
C SER A 109 55.37 -2.37 38.75
N GLY A 110 56.13 -3.07 39.60
CA GLY A 110 56.03 -4.51 39.83
C GLY A 110 57.40 -5.20 39.84
N GLN A 111 57.47 -6.45 39.40
CA GLN A 111 58.75 -7.09 39.11
C GLN A 111 59.23 -6.61 37.73
N VAL A 112 60.45 -6.09 37.66
CA VAL A 112 61.10 -5.66 36.43
C VAL A 112 62.18 -6.66 36.09
N GLN A 113 61.95 -7.39 35.00
CA GLN A 113 62.86 -8.37 34.41
C GLN A 113 62.59 -8.42 32.90
N PHE A 114 63.64 -8.59 32.10
CA PHE A 114 63.56 -8.64 30.63
C PHE A 114 63.83 -10.04 30.10
N ASP A 115 63.32 -10.33 28.90
CA ASP A 115 63.63 -11.54 28.14
C ASP A 115 64.91 -11.39 27.29
N ALA A 116 65.20 -12.36 26.42
CA ALA A 116 66.35 -12.30 25.50
C ALA A 116 66.21 -11.21 24.42
N SER A 117 64.98 -10.84 24.06
CA SER A 117 64.64 -9.77 23.11
C SER A 117 64.87 -8.38 23.71
N GLY A 118 64.58 -8.23 25.01
CA GLY A 118 64.53 -6.96 25.73
C GLY A 118 63.12 -6.55 26.16
N ASP A 119 62.12 -7.41 25.94
CA ASP A 119 60.74 -7.20 26.35
C ASP A 119 60.53 -7.55 27.82
N LEU A 120 59.59 -6.86 28.48
CA LEU A 120 59.35 -7.00 29.91
C LEU A 120 58.52 -8.28 30.19
N ILE A 121 59.00 -9.13 31.10
CA ILE A 121 58.40 -10.45 31.35
C ILE A 121 57.03 -10.33 32.04
N HIS A 122 56.06 -11.14 31.57
CA HIS A 122 54.67 -11.20 32.04
C HIS A 122 53.92 -9.84 32.02
N PRO A 123 53.79 -9.18 30.85
CA PRO A 123 52.94 -8.00 30.73
C PRO A 123 51.47 -8.39 30.97
N ALA A 124 50.76 -7.49 31.65
CA ALA A 124 49.36 -7.65 32.04
C ALA A 124 48.61 -6.33 31.97
N TYR A 125 47.29 -6.38 31.83
CA TYR A 125 46.42 -5.20 31.69
C TYR A 125 45.18 -5.33 32.57
N ASP A 126 44.82 -4.24 33.24
CA ASP A 126 43.49 -4.03 33.81
C ASP A 126 42.50 -3.74 32.67
N ILE A 127 41.34 -4.41 32.71
CA ILE A 127 40.22 -4.12 31.81
C ILE A 127 39.20 -3.31 32.59
N ILE A 128 38.88 -2.11 32.09
CA ILE A 128 38.16 -1.09 32.83
C ILE A 128 36.90 -0.69 32.07
N ASN A 129 35.76 -0.70 32.77
CA ASN A 129 34.53 -0.04 32.33
C ASN A 129 34.43 1.36 32.94
N LEU A 130 34.19 2.37 32.12
CA LEU A 130 33.98 3.76 32.52
C LEU A 130 32.48 4.04 32.73
N ILE A 131 32.13 4.52 33.92
CA ILE A 131 30.75 4.72 34.38
C ILE A 131 30.59 6.15 34.90
N GLY A 132 30.16 7.06 34.03
CA GLY A 132 30.02 8.48 34.34
C GLY A 132 31.40 9.13 34.54
N ASN A 133 31.71 9.44 35.81
CA ASN A 133 33.00 9.93 36.29
C ASN A 133 33.82 8.84 37.03
N GLY A 134 33.24 7.65 37.23
CA GLY A 134 33.88 6.52 37.90
C GLY A 134 34.51 5.53 36.92
N MET A 135 35.40 4.68 37.45
CA MET A 135 35.99 3.55 36.73
C MET A 135 35.82 2.26 37.54
N ARG A 136 35.42 1.17 36.89
CA ARG A 136 35.31 -0.17 37.49
C ARG A 136 36.19 -1.15 36.71
N THR A 137 37.17 -1.75 37.35
CA THR A 137 37.88 -2.90 36.77
C THR A 137 36.92 -4.09 36.68
N ILE A 138 36.77 -4.65 35.48
CA ILE A 138 35.94 -5.85 35.22
C ILE A 138 36.77 -7.14 35.16
N GLY A 139 38.09 -7.03 35.07
CA GLY A 139 39.03 -8.13 35.22
C GLY A 139 40.39 -7.76 34.65
N PHE A 140 41.20 -8.78 34.37
CA PHE A 140 42.59 -8.67 33.97
C PHE A 140 42.88 -9.57 32.78
N TRP A 141 43.88 -9.19 31.98
CA TRP A 141 44.54 -10.06 31.01
C TRP A 141 46.02 -10.18 31.38
N SER A 142 46.64 -11.34 31.15
CA SER A 142 48.09 -11.53 31.31
C SER A 142 48.66 -12.42 30.21
N ASN A 143 49.89 -12.15 29.78
CA ASN A 143 50.57 -12.98 28.79
C ASN A 143 50.88 -14.40 29.31
N TYR A 144 50.98 -14.58 30.63
CA TYR A 144 51.21 -15.89 31.26
C TYR A 144 50.00 -16.83 31.16
N SER A 145 48.79 -16.30 31.27
CA SER A 145 47.56 -17.08 31.09
C SER A 145 47.12 -17.14 29.62
N GLY A 146 47.38 -16.08 28.84
CA GLY A 146 46.77 -15.86 27.52
C GLY A 146 45.26 -15.60 27.57
N LEU A 147 44.67 -15.53 28.77
CA LEU A 147 43.22 -15.51 29.02
C LEU A 147 42.78 -14.31 29.88
N LEU A 148 41.52 -13.93 29.67
CA LEU A 148 40.75 -13.00 30.49
C LEU A 148 40.36 -13.65 31.82
N SER A 149 40.56 -12.96 32.95
CA SER A 149 40.29 -13.51 34.29
C SER A 149 39.85 -12.44 35.28
N THR A 150 39.05 -12.81 36.27
CA THR A 150 38.74 -11.98 37.45
C THR A 150 39.83 -12.05 38.54
N MET A 151 40.72 -13.06 38.51
CA MET A 151 41.87 -13.15 39.41
C MET A 151 42.99 -12.19 39.00
N SER A 152 43.68 -11.60 39.97
CA SER A 152 44.81 -10.71 39.69
C SER A 152 46.02 -11.49 39.12
N PRO A 153 46.88 -10.86 38.28
CA PRO A 153 47.95 -11.56 37.59
C PRO A 153 48.95 -12.27 38.53
N GLU A 154 49.26 -11.69 39.68
CA GLU A 154 50.20 -12.27 40.65
C GLU A 154 49.69 -13.60 41.23
N ALA A 155 48.38 -13.73 41.38
CA ALA A 155 47.73 -14.96 41.83
C ALA A 155 47.60 -16.02 40.71
N LEU A 156 47.73 -15.62 39.44
CA LEU A 156 47.83 -16.53 38.29
C LEU A 156 49.27 -17.06 38.15
N TYR A 157 50.28 -16.20 38.35
CA TYR A 157 51.70 -16.60 38.25
C TYR A 157 52.12 -17.66 39.30
N SER A 158 51.37 -17.80 40.41
CA SER A 158 51.61 -18.83 41.43
C SER A 158 51.08 -20.22 41.06
N LYS A 159 50.42 -20.36 39.90
CA LYS A 159 49.77 -21.60 39.43
C LYS A 159 50.34 -22.02 38.07
N PRO A 160 50.27 -23.30 37.69
CA PRO A 160 50.60 -23.72 36.32
C PRO A 160 49.68 -23.00 35.31
N PRO A 161 50.18 -22.64 34.12
CA PRO A 161 49.39 -21.95 33.11
C PRO A 161 48.28 -22.86 32.61
N ASN A 162 47.05 -22.34 32.58
CA ASN A 162 45.85 -23.08 32.20
C ASN A 162 45.12 -22.32 31.09
N THR A 163 45.27 -22.79 29.86
CA THR A 163 44.85 -22.10 28.63
C THR A 163 43.44 -22.47 28.16
N SER A 164 42.65 -23.17 28.98
CA SER A 164 41.28 -23.54 28.62
C SER A 164 40.34 -22.33 28.52
N LEU A 165 39.76 -22.11 27.33
CA LEU A 165 38.79 -21.06 27.05
C LEU A 165 37.57 -21.08 27.98
N ALA A 166 37.21 -22.24 28.53
CA ALA A 166 36.10 -22.39 29.47
C ALA A 166 36.30 -21.63 30.79
N ASN A 167 37.52 -21.21 31.12
CA ASN A 167 37.84 -20.41 32.29
C ASN A 167 37.88 -18.89 32.03
N GLN A 168 37.54 -18.43 30.81
CA GLN A 168 37.49 -16.99 30.51
C GLN A 168 36.29 -16.34 31.20
N HIS A 169 36.55 -15.60 32.27
CA HIS A 169 35.53 -14.87 33.02
C HIS A 169 35.97 -13.44 33.33
N LEU A 170 35.04 -12.51 33.12
CA LEU A 170 35.10 -11.12 33.56
C LEU A 170 33.82 -10.82 34.36
N TYR A 171 33.85 -9.78 35.19
CA TYR A 171 32.63 -9.23 35.78
C TYR A 171 31.79 -8.51 34.73
N ASP A 172 30.47 -8.45 34.93
CA ASP A 172 29.54 -7.86 33.98
C ASP A 172 29.85 -6.38 33.66
N VAL A 173 29.73 -6.05 32.37
CA VAL A 173 29.84 -4.68 31.88
C VAL A 173 28.51 -3.96 32.17
N ILE A 174 28.58 -2.87 32.92
CA ILE A 174 27.46 -1.94 33.10
C ILE A 174 27.45 -0.97 31.92
N TRP A 175 26.38 -1.00 31.14
CA TRP A 175 26.15 -0.18 29.95
C TRP A 175 25.44 1.15 30.32
N PRO A 176 25.16 2.06 29.37
CA PRO A 176 24.27 3.19 29.60
C PRO A 176 22.89 2.72 30.11
N GLY A 177 22.28 3.49 31.02
CA GLY A 177 21.03 3.09 31.68
C GLY A 177 21.20 2.04 32.79
N GLU A 178 22.41 1.89 33.34
CA GLU A 178 22.76 1.04 34.49
C GLU A 178 22.51 -0.47 34.32
N THR A 179 22.17 -0.92 33.12
CA THR A 179 21.93 -2.34 32.82
C THR A 179 23.22 -3.13 32.63
N ALA A 180 23.23 -4.39 33.08
CA ALA A 180 24.25 -5.38 32.76
C ALA A 180 23.98 -6.11 31.43
N GLN A 181 22.75 -6.02 30.89
CA GLN A 181 22.44 -6.63 29.60
C GLN A 181 23.14 -5.88 28.47
N ARG A 182 23.87 -6.62 27.63
CA ARG A 182 24.53 -6.07 26.44
C ARG A 182 23.47 -5.49 25.48
N PRO A 183 23.50 -4.18 25.16
CA PRO A 183 22.57 -3.60 24.21
C PRO A 183 22.75 -4.20 22.81
N ARG A 184 21.65 -4.29 22.06
CA ARG A 184 21.63 -4.61 20.63
C ARG A 184 21.21 -3.36 19.86
N GLY A 185 21.79 -3.13 18.69
CA GLY A 185 21.56 -1.92 17.90
C GLY A 185 22.25 -0.68 18.47
N TRP A 186 21.80 0.49 18.01
CA TRP A 186 22.33 1.78 18.43
C TRP A 186 21.51 2.36 19.59
N VAL A 187 22.20 2.94 20.58
CA VAL A 187 21.56 3.75 21.63
C VAL A 187 21.92 5.20 21.37
N PHE A 188 20.92 6.03 21.03
CA PHE A 188 21.11 7.47 20.96
C PHE A 188 21.55 8.00 22.35
N PRO A 189 22.61 8.83 22.45
CA PRO A 189 23.02 9.40 23.73
C PRO A 189 21.87 10.23 24.32
N SER A 190 21.76 10.30 25.65
CA SER A 190 20.71 11.08 26.32
C SER A 190 20.80 12.60 26.09
N ASN A 191 21.89 13.07 25.49
CA ASN A 191 22.07 14.45 25.01
C ASN A 191 22.00 14.54 23.47
N ALA A 192 21.39 13.57 22.78
CA ALA A 192 21.26 13.56 21.33
C ALA A 192 20.39 14.73 20.83
N LYS A 193 20.77 15.28 19.69
CA LYS A 193 19.92 16.17 18.88
C LYS A 193 18.69 15.38 18.41
N GLU A 194 17.49 15.91 18.65
CA GLU A 194 16.24 15.36 18.13
C GLU A 194 16.29 15.24 16.59
N LEU A 195 15.83 14.11 16.04
CA LEU A 195 15.74 13.95 14.59
C LEU A 195 14.72 14.92 14.01
N LYS A 196 15.15 15.75 13.04
CA LYS A 196 14.25 16.64 12.31
C LYS A 196 13.52 15.87 11.22
N ILE A 197 12.22 15.65 11.39
CA ILE A 197 11.41 14.92 10.41
C ILE A 197 10.56 15.91 9.62
N GLY A 198 10.82 16.05 8.32
CA GLY A 198 9.99 16.84 7.41
C GLY A 198 8.68 16.11 7.09
N VAL A 199 7.55 16.80 7.16
CA VAL A 199 6.21 16.20 6.97
C VAL A 199 5.36 17.08 6.04
N PRO A 200 4.75 16.57 4.94
CA PRO A 200 4.07 17.40 3.96
C PRO A 200 2.76 17.99 4.52
N ASN A 201 2.70 19.31 4.72
CA ASN A 201 1.47 20.01 5.09
C ASN A 201 0.67 20.33 3.82
N ARG A 202 -0.28 19.45 3.48
CA ARG A 202 -1.10 19.45 2.26
C ARG A 202 -2.38 20.29 2.40
N PHE A 203 -2.84 20.84 1.28
CA PHE A 203 -4.21 21.37 1.18
C PHE A 203 -5.26 20.25 0.96
N SER A 204 -4.94 19.25 0.15
CA SER A 204 -5.82 18.13 -0.20
C SER A 204 -5.48 16.83 0.56
N PHE A 205 -6.48 15.94 0.72
CA PHE A 205 -6.35 14.60 1.32
C PHE A 205 -5.64 14.59 2.69
N LYS A 206 -6.16 15.42 3.61
CA LYS A 206 -5.61 15.69 4.95
C LYS A 206 -5.66 14.49 5.90
N GLU A 207 -6.42 13.47 5.54
CA GLU A 207 -6.54 12.18 6.21
C GLU A 207 -5.21 11.40 6.22
N PHE A 208 -4.35 11.61 5.22
CA PHE A 208 -3.03 10.98 5.16
C PHE A 208 -2.00 11.69 6.06
N VAL A 209 -2.03 13.03 6.07
CA VAL A 209 -1.19 13.91 6.88
C VAL A 209 -1.93 15.25 7.09
N THR A 210 -2.09 15.69 8.34
CA THR A 210 -2.56 17.03 8.70
C THR A 210 -1.91 17.56 9.97
N GLU A 211 -1.73 18.87 10.04
CA GLU A 211 -1.41 19.61 11.26
C GLU A 211 -2.71 20.06 11.94
N ASP A 212 -2.85 19.85 13.25
CA ASP A 212 -3.93 20.41 14.05
C ASP A 212 -3.56 21.82 14.53
N ASN A 213 -4.26 22.81 13.97
CA ASN A 213 -4.12 24.23 14.31
C ASN A 213 -4.34 24.55 15.81
N ALA A 214 -5.02 23.69 16.58
CA ALA A 214 -5.30 23.94 18.00
C ALA A 214 -4.18 23.46 18.94
N THR A 215 -3.50 22.36 18.61
CA THR A 215 -2.44 21.77 19.45
C THR A 215 -1.03 21.85 18.87
N GLY A 216 -0.89 22.11 17.56
CA GLY A 216 0.38 21.93 16.83
C GLY A 216 0.80 20.46 16.71
N SER A 217 -0.09 19.50 17.01
CA SER A 217 0.16 18.08 16.78
C SER A 217 -0.08 17.73 15.32
N ILE A 218 0.77 16.87 14.77
CA ILE A 218 0.65 16.39 13.39
C ILE A 218 0.12 14.95 13.45
N ASN A 219 -0.96 14.68 12.73
CA ASN A 219 -1.75 13.45 12.77
C ASN A 219 -2.06 12.98 11.34
N GLY A 220 -2.52 11.75 11.18
CA GLY A 220 -2.90 11.18 9.87
C GLY A 220 -2.37 9.76 9.67
N TYR A 221 -2.85 9.07 8.64
CA TYR A 221 -2.47 7.69 8.30
C TYR A 221 -0.95 7.44 8.36
N CYS A 222 -0.15 8.31 7.73
CA CYS A 222 1.29 8.11 7.62
C CYS A 222 2.01 8.30 8.97
N ILE A 223 1.44 9.12 9.86
CA ILE A 223 1.98 9.39 11.20
C ILE A 223 1.64 8.26 12.17
N ASP A 224 0.42 7.73 12.10
CA ASP A 224 0.03 6.52 12.84
C ASP A 224 0.93 5.34 12.45
N VAL A 225 1.14 5.09 11.15
CA VAL A 225 2.05 4.02 10.69
C VAL A 225 3.47 4.22 11.21
N PHE A 226 4.02 5.43 11.13
CA PHE A 226 5.38 5.69 11.62
C PHE A 226 5.51 5.56 13.14
N THR A 227 4.56 6.08 13.91
CA THR A 227 4.60 6.02 15.39
C THR A 227 4.44 4.59 15.90
N GLN A 228 3.60 3.78 15.25
CA GLN A 228 3.52 2.34 15.53
C GLN A 228 4.83 1.62 15.14
N ALA A 229 5.45 1.95 14.00
CA ALA A 229 6.72 1.35 13.58
C ALA A 229 7.87 1.69 14.55
N LEU A 230 7.94 2.93 15.05
CA LEU A 230 8.87 3.32 16.11
C LEU A 230 8.64 2.56 17.41
N SER A 231 7.38 2.25 17.77
CA SER A 231 7.05 1.54 19.02
C SER A 231 7.60 0.10 19.08
N LEU A 232 7.90 -0.50 17.91
CA LEU A 232 8.49 -1.83 17.80
C LEU A 232 10.03 -1.82 17.88
N LEU A 233 10.68 -0.65 17.89
CA LEU A 233 12.13 -0.55 17.97
C LEU A 233 12.63 -0.85 19.40
N PRO A 234 13.76 -1.56 19.56
CA PRO A 234 14.30 -1.93 20.87
C PRO A 234 15.00 -0.76 21.61
N TYR A 235 14.95 0.46 21.05
CA TYR A 235 15.55 1.67 21.61
C TYR A 235 14.63 2.87 21.40
N PRO A 236 14.59 3.85 22.32
CA PRO A 236 13.82 5.08 22.14
C PRO A 236 14.49 5.98 21.09
N VAL A 237 13.67 6.52 20.18
CA VAL A 237 14.08 7.54 19.20
C VAL A 237 13.46 8.87 19.62
N SER A 238 14.28 9.92 19.76
CA SER A 238 13.80 11.28 19.94
C SER A 238 13.72 11.99 18.60
N TYR A 239 12.55 12.51 18.26
CA TYR A 239 12.24 13.11 16.97
C TYR A 239 11.28 14.28 17.13
N LYS A 240 11.31 15.19 16.16
CA LYS A 240 10.38 16.30 16.04
C LYS A 240 9.89 16.42 14.60
N PHE A 241 8.58 16.33 14.40
CA PHE A 241 7.95 16.65 13.13
C PHE A 241 8.03 18.16 12.84
N ILE A 242 8.25 18.50 11.59
CA ILE A 242 8.30 19.87 11.08
C ILE A 242 7.44 19.91 9.81
N PRO A 243 6.37 20.71 9.77
CA PRO A 243 5.50 20.81 8.60
C PRO A 243 6.24 21.47 7.43
N PHE A 244 6.07 20.92 6.24
CA PHE A 244 6.64 21.40 4.98
C PHE A 244 5.53 21.68 3.96
N GLY A 245 5.35 22.95 3.60
CA GLY A 245 4.27 23.42 2.75
C GLY A 245 3.66 24.71 3.32
N SER A 246 2.66 25.26 2.64
CA SER A 246 1.86 26.40 3.14
C SER A 246 0.53 25.97 3.77
N GLY A 247 0.13 24.71 3.63
CA GLY A 247 -1.24 24.23 3.94
C GLY A 247 -2.34 24.78 3.03
N THR A 248 -2.02 25.72 2.12
CA THR A 248 -2.95 26.32 1.13
C THR A 248 -2.82 25.70 -0.26
N GLU A 249 -1.68 25.09 -0.56
CA GLU A 249 -1.37 24.38 -1.81
C GLU A 249 -0.71 23.04 -1.47
N ASN A 250 -0.67 22.09 -2.43
CA ASN A 250 0.01 20.83 -2.22
C ASN A 250 1.54 21.03 -2.35
N PRO A 251 2.37 20.56 -1.40
CA PRO A 251 3.81 20.77 -1.43
C PRO A 251 4.51 19.97 -2.53
N SER A 252 5.65 20.47 -3.02
CA SER A 252 6.52 19.73 -3.94
C SER A 252 7.33 18.67 -3.18
N TYR A 253 6.98 17.40 -3.38
CA TYR A 253 7.69 16.26 -2.78
C TYR A 253 9.16 16.20 -3.17
N ASP A 254 9.53 16.59 -4.39
CA ASP A 254 10.93 16.56 -4.83
C ASP A 254 11.78 17.61 -4.09
N LYS A 255 11.20 18.75 -3.72
CA LYS A 255 11.84 19.71 -2.82
C LYS A 255 11.93 19.20 -1.37
N LEU A 256 10.94 18.44 -0.90
CA LEU A 256 11.00 17.77 0.41
C LEU A 256 12.14 16.73 0.44
N ILE A 257 12.31 15.95 -0.64
CA ILE A 257 13.45 15.03 -0.79
C ILE A 257 14.78 15.78 -0.86
N GLN A 258 14.85 16.88 -1.62
CA GLN A 258 16.05 17.72 -1.67
C GLN A 258 16.45 18.26 -0.29
N MET A 259 15.50 18.52 0.61
CA MET A 259 15.78 18.95 2.00
C MET A 259 16.25 17.81 2.92
N VAL A 260 15.96 16.56 2.59
CA VAL A 260 16.57 15.39 3.24
C VAL A 260 18.00 15.21 2.70
N GLU A 261 18.20 15.30 1.38
CA GLU A 261 19.51 15.24 0.74
C GLU A 261 20.46 16.36 1.22
N SER A 262 19.95 17.59 1.38
CA SER A 262 20.72 18.75 1.89
C SER A 262 21.00 18.72 3.40
N ASN A 263 20.49 17.70 4.12
CA ASN A 263 20.62 17.56 5.58
C ASN A 263 19.95 18.71 6.38
N GLU A 264 18.93 19.35 5.81
CA GLU A 264 18.02 20.25 6.56
C GLU A 264 17.04 19.44 7.42
N PHE A 265 16.55 18.33 6.88
CA PHE A 265 15.83 17.26 7.57
C PHE A 265 16.69 15.99 7.69
N ASP A 266 16.50 15.24 8.77
CA ASP A 266 17.13 13.94 8.99
C ASP A 266 16.34 12.81 8.30
N ALA A 267 15.04 13.00 8.11
CA ALA A 267 14.11 12.12 7.39
C ALA A 267 12.90 12.92 6.86
N ALA A 268 12.14 12.35 5.91
CA ALA A 268 10.83 12.86 5.50
C ALA A 268 9.76 11.76 5.54
N ILE A 269 8.59 12.10 6.09
CA ILE A 269 7.53 11.13 6.43
C ILE A 269 6.18 11.65 5.96
N GLY A 270 5.47 10.78 5.24
CA GLY A 270 4.19 11.11 4.61
C GLY A 270 3.89 10.13 3.49
N ASP A 271 2.98 10.54 2.63
CA ASP A 271 2.52 9.88 1.41
C ASP A 271 3.53 10.01 0.26
N ILE A 272 4.78 9.64 0.50
CA ILE A 272 5.89 9.82 -0.43
C ILE A 272 6.02 8.59 -1.35
N ALA A 273 5.54 8.71 -2.59
CA ALA A 273 5.72 7.70 -3.61
C ALA A 273 7.19 7.42 -3.92
N ILE A 274 7.57 6.13 -3.86
CA ILE A 274 8.91 5.62 -4.17
C ILE A 274 9.10 5.63 -5.70
N THR A 275 10.01 6.47 -6.19
CA THR A 275 10.34 6.60 -7.62
C THR A 275 11.83 6.43 -7.85
N MET A 276 12.23 5.97 -9.04
CA MET A 276 13.64 5.73 -9.39
C MET A 276 14.50 6.99 -9.23
N SER A 277 13.97 8.16 -9.59
CA SER A 277 14.69 9.43 -9.44
C SER A 277 14.98 9.76 -7.96
N ARG A 278 14.04 9.47 -7.06
CA ARG A 278 14.22 9.70 -5.62
C ARG A 278 15.13 8.65 -4.98
N THR A 279 15.03 7.38 -5.35
CA THR A 279 15.90 6.29 -4.83
C THR A 279 17.36 6.39 -5.29
N VAL A 280 17.67 7.21 -6.31
CA VAL A 280 19.05 7.53 -6.67
C VAL A 280 19.67 8.53 -5.69
N ALA A 281 18.89 9.47 -5.13
CA ALA A 281 19.37 10.49 -4.18
C ALA A 281 19.37 10.00 -2.72
N ILE A 282 18.29 9.32 -2.30
CA ILE A 282 18.03 8.96 -0.89
C ILE A 282 17.54 7.52 -0.75
N ASP A 283 17.59 6.98 0.47
CA ASP A 283 17.08 5.64 0.78
C ASP A 283 15.64 5.72 1.31
N PHE A 284 14.82 4.72 0.94
CA PHE A 284 13.44 4.59 1.39
C PHE A 284 13.28 3.33 2.24
N THR A 285 12.34 3.35 3.20
CA THR A 285 11.91 2.10 3.86
C THR A 285 11.24 1.15 2.87
N GLN A 286 11.04 -0.11 3.29
CA GLN A 286 10.01 -0.95 2.68
C GLN A 286 8.67 -0.19 2.61
N PRO A 287 7.87 -0.40 1.55
CA PRO A 287 6.62 0.33 1.37
C PRO A 287 5.60 -0.10 2.43
N PHE A 288 4.97 0.87 3.09
CA PHE A 288 3.93 0.61 4.10
C PHE A 288 2.51 0.56 3.50
N ILE A 289 2.39 0.90 2.22
CA ILE A 289 1.16 0.81 1.44
C ILE A 289 1.52 0.57 -0.02
N GLU A 290 0.95 -0.47 -0.63
CA GLU A 290 1.01 -0.68 -2.07
C GLU A 290 0.04 0.28 -2.78
N THR A 291 0.52 0.92 -3.85
CA THR A 291 -0.25 1.90 -4.63
C THR A 291 0.07 1.79 -6.11
N GLY A 292 -0.94 1.99 -6.94
CA GLY A 292 -0.82 2.12 -8.39
C GLY A 292 -1.51 3.39 -8.89
N LEU A 293 -1.06 3.89 -10.03
CA LEU A 293 -1.83 4.85 -10.80
C LEU A 293 -3.06 4.15 -11.37
N VAL A 294 -4.22 4.77 -11.17
CA VAL A 294 -5.53 4.32 -11.70
C VAL A 294 -6.20 5.46 -12.46
N ILE A 295 -7.14 5.12 -13.34
CA ILE A 295 -7.89 6.09 -14.14
C ILE A 295 -9.26 6.31 -13.49
N LEU A 296 -9.58 7.55 -13.10
CA LEU A 296 -10.92 7.96 -12.69
C LEU A 296 -11.71 8.47 -13.89
N ALA A 297 -12.91 7.93 -14.11
CA ALA A 297 -13.82 8.36 -15.18
C ALA A 297 -15.27 8.45 -14.70
N PRO A 298 -16.11 9.34 -15.28
CA PRO A 298 -17.53 9.40 -14.93
C PRO A 298 -18.24 8.12 -15.39
N VAL A 299 -19.12 7.58 -14.53
CA VAL A 299 -19.98 6.45 -14.86
C VAL A 299 -21.08 6.93 -15.81
N LYS A 300 -21.22 6.30 -16.98
CA LYS A 300 -22.41 6.49 -17.80
C LYS A 300 -23.52 5.64 -17.19
N LYS A 301 -24.66 6.26 -16.85
CA LYS A 301 -25.89 5.48 -16.61
C LYS A 301 -26.16 4.65 -17.88
N HIS A 302 -26.14 3.33 -17.73
CA HIS A 302 -26.29 2.39 -18.85
C HIS A 302 -27.53 2.76 -19.67
N ILE A 303 -27.41 2.91 -21.00
CA ILE A 303 -28.48 3.47 -21.81
C ILE A 303 -29.70 2.54 -21.73
N LYS A 304 -30.77 3.03 -21.10
CA LYS A 304 -32.05 2.32 -20.90
C LYS A 304 -32.71 2.04 -22.24
N THR A 305 -32.28 0.97 -22.88
CA THR A 305 -32.61 0.70 -24.27
C THR A 305 -33.92 -0.06 -24.33
N SER A 306 -35.00 0.57 -24.80
CA SER A 306 -36.32 -0.05 -25.00
C SER A 306 -36.35 -1.21 -26.02
N TRP A 307 -35.19 -1.55 -26.56
CA TRP A 307 -34.88 -2.66 -27.46
C TRP A 307 -33.94 -3.68 -26.83
N ALA A 308 -33.77 -3.69 -25.50
CA ALA A 308 -32.85 -4.59 -24.77
C ALA A 308 -33.08 -6.07 -25.10
N PHE A 309 -34.30 -6.46 -25.48
CA PHE A 309 -34.64 -7.81 -25.96
C PHE A 309 -33.93 -8.22 -27.27
N LEU A 310 -33.40 -7.29 -28.07
CA LEU A 310 -32.60 -7.60 -29.26
C LEU A 310 -31.11 -7.80 -28.96
N GLN A 311 -30.63 -7.27 -27.82
CA GLN A 311 -29.22 -7.26 -27.41
C GLN A 311 -28.56 -8.64 -27.16
N PRO A 312 -29.27 -9.71 -26.73
CA PRO A 312 -28.66 -11.02 -26.48
C PRO A 312 -28.02 -11.71 -27.70
N PHE A 313 -28.42 -11.34 -28.92
CA PHE A 313 -27.89 -11.91 -30.16
C PHE A 313 -27.38 -10.82 -31.11
N THR A 314 -26.26 -11.10 -31.78
CA THR A 314 -25.74 -10.24 -32.86
C THR A 314 -26.71 -10.22 -34.04
N LEU A 315 -26.65 -9.16 -34.86
CA LEU A 315 -27.46 -9.06 -36.08
C LEU A 315 -27.19 -10.23 -37.04
N GLU A 316 -25.95 -10.73 -37.08
CA GLU A 316 -25.58 -11.95 -37.81
C GLU A 316 -26.34 -13.18 -37.31
N MET A 317 -26.40 -13.41 -35.99
CA MET A 317 -27.15 -14.51 -35.40
C MET A 317 -28.65 -14.41 -35.67
N TRP A 318 -29.24 -13.21 -35.62
CA TRP A 318 -30.63 -12.99 -36.04
C TRP A 318 -30.87 -13.34 -37.50
N CYS A 319 -29.98 -12.92 -38.41
CA CYS A 319 -30.07 -13.21 -39.84
C CYS A 319 -29.88 -14.70 -40.16
N VAL A 320 -28.87 -15.36 -39.59
CA VAL A 320 -28.62 -16.80 -39.77
C VAL A 320 -29.79 -17.61 -39.24
N THR A 321 -30.28 -17.30 -38.04
CA THR A 321 -31.45 -17.96 -37.45
C THR A 321 -32.67 -17.83 -38.36
N GLY A 322 -33.01 -16.61 -38.80
CA GLY A 322 -34.12 -16.36 -39.72
C GLY A 322 -34.00 -17.08 -41.07
N LEU A 323 -32.78 -17.18 -41.62
CA LEU A 323 -32.52 -17.92 -42.85
C LEU A 323 -32.76 -19.43 -42.68
N PHE A 324 -32.27 -20.03 -41.59
CA PHE A 324 -32.49 -21.45 -41.31
C PHE A 324 -33.97 -21.79 -41.05
N PHE A 325 -34.75 -20.89 -40.44
CA PHE A 325 -36.21 -21.05 -40.35
C PHE A 325 -36.87 -21.20 -41.72
N LEU A 326 -36.48 -20.40 -42.72
CA LEU A 326 -37.01 -20.50 -44.07
C LEU A 326 -36.55 -21.79 -44.78
N ILE A 327 -35.28 -22.16 -44.63
CA ILE A 327 -34.72 -23.39 -45.23
C ILE A 327 -35.43 -24.62 -44.68
N VAL A 328 -35.56 -24.76 -43.36
CA VAL A 328 -36.24 -25.91 -42.73
C VAL A 328 -37.73 -25.92 -43.07
N GLY A 329 -38.38 -24.75 -43.11
CA GLY A 329 -39.76 -24.62 -43.59
C GLY A 329 -39.97 -25.17 -45.00
N VAL A 330 -39.07 -24.83 -45.93
CA VAL A 330 -39.09 -25.35 -47.31
C VAL A 330 -38.76 -26.85 -47.37
N VAL A 331 -37.80 -27.34 -46.58
CA VAL A 331 -37.45 -28.77 -46.55
C VAL A 331 -38.61 -29.62 -46.01
N VAL A 332 -39.24 -29.22 -44.91
CA VAL A 332 -40.42 -29.92 -44.38
C VAL A 332 -41.59 -29.83 -45.35
N TRP A 333 -41.79 -28.69 -46.01
CA TRP A 333 -42.79 -28.56 -47.07
C TRP A 333 -42.54 -29.54 -48.23
N VAL A 334 -41.31 -29.67 -48.76
CA VAL A 334 -41.00 -30.65 -49.82
C VAL A 334 -41.29 -32.09 -49.37
N LEU A 335 -40.97 -32.43 -48.11
CA LEU A 335 -41.15 -33.78 -47.56
C LEU A 335 -42.60 -34.13 -47.21
N GLU A 336 -43.42 -33.16 -46.79
CA GLU A 336 -44.82 -33.37 -46.41
C GLU A 336 -45.81 -33.09 -47.55
N HIS A 337 -45.56 -32.15 -48.46
CA HIS A 337 -46.49 -31.72 -49.52
C HIS A 337 -47.01 -32.88 -50.39
N ARG A 338 -46.18 -33.91 -50.62
CA ARG A 338 -46.57 -35.11 -51.37
C ARG A 338 -47.49 -36.05 -50.58
N ILE A 339 -47.39 -36.08 -49.24
CA ILE A 339 -47.97 -37.11 -48.37
C ILE A 339 -49.15 -36.58 -47.54
N ASN A 340 -49.08 -35.33 -47.07
CA ASN A 340 -50.10 -34.72 -46.23
C ASN A 340 -50.99 -33.74 -47.00
N GLU A 341 -52.29 -33.77 -46.72
CA GLU A 341 -53.31 -32.94 -47.37
C GLU A 341 -53.29 -31.50 -46.83
N ASP A 342 -52.90 -31.30 -45.55
CA ASP A 342 -52.83 -29.99 -44.89
C ASP A 342 -51.84 -29.02 -45.58
N PHE A 343 -50.89 -29.56 -46.36
CA PHE A 343 -49.87 -28.81 -47.13
C PHE A 343 -50.25 -28.67 -48.63
N ARG A 344 -51.52 -28.90 -48.99
CA ARG A 344 -52.05 -28.75 -50.36
C ARG A 344 -53.03 -27.58 -50.43
N GLY A 345 -52.91 -26.80 -51.50
CA GLY A 345 -53.74 -25.62 -51.74
C GLY A 345 -53.19 -24.74 -52.87
N PRO A 346 -53.87 -23.63 -53.22
CA PRO A 346 -53.32 -22.61 -54.13
C PRO A 346 -51.99 -22.04 -53.59
N PRO A 347 -51.08 -21.58 -54.47
CA PRO A 347 -49.70 -21.24 -54.09
C PRO A 347 -49.59 -20.12 -53.04
N SER A 348 -50.55 -19.19 -53.00
CA SER A 348 -50.62 -18.16 -51.96
C SER A 348 -50.92 -18.71 -50.56
N GLN A 349 -51.70 -19.79 -50.45
CA GLN A 349 -51.93 -20.48 -49.17
C GLN A 349 -50.72 -21.34 -48.78
N GLN A 350 -50.05 -21.97 -49.74
CA GLN A 350 -48.85 -22.78 -49.47
C GLN A 350 -47.71 -21.95 -48.87
N ILE A 351 -47.46 -20.75 -49.40
CA ILE A 351 -46.49 -19.80 -48.80
C ILE A 351 -46.89 -19.44 -47.37
N ILE A 352 -48.17 -19.14 -47.12
CA ILE A 352 -48.67 -18.84 -45.77
C ILE A 352 -48.46 -20.03 -44.82
N THR A 353 -48.73 -21.27 -45.26
CA THR A 353 -48.50 -22.47 -44.42
C THR A 353 -47.02 -22.71 -44.13
N ILE A 354 -46.10 -22.46 -45.08
CA ILE A 354 -44.66 -22.57 -44.84
C ILE A 354 -44.22 -21.59 -43.74
N PHE A 355 -44.56 -20.30 -43.88
CA PHE A 355 -44.21 -19.28 -42.89
C PHE A 355 -44.87 -19.56 -41.52
N TRP A 356 -46.15 -19.92 -41.50
CA TRP A 356 -46.90 -20.18 -40.27
C TRP A 356 -46.38 -21.41 -39.52
N PHE A 357 -46.15 -22.53 -40.22
CA PHE A 357 -45.59 -23.74 -39.63
C PHE A 357 -44.19 -23.50 -39.07
N SER A 358 -43.31 -22.86 -39.85
CA SER A 358 -41.95 -22.53 -39.39
C SER A 358 -41.97 -21.66 -38.13
N PHE A 359 -42.83 -20.65 -38.09
CA PHE A 359 -43.03 -19.80 -36.91
C PHE A 359 -43.64 -20.55 -35.72
N SER A 360 -44.53 -21.52 -35.94
CA SER A 360 -45.13 -22.29 -34.83
C SER A 360 -44.12 -23.22 -34.14
N THR A 361 -43.05 -23.66 -34.84
CA THR A 361 -41.96 -24.43 -34.21
C THR A 361 -41.15 -23.65 -33.17
N LEU A 362 -41.03 -22.31 -33.28
CA LEU A 362 -40.35 -21.47 -32.27
C LEU A 362 -40.98 -21.56 -30.89
N PHE A 363 -42.30 -21.63 -30.84
CA PHE A 363 -43.10 -21.56 -29.61
C PHE A 363 -43.60 -22.94 -29.19
N PHE A 364 -42.99 -24.02 -29.69
CA PHE A 364 -43.38 -25.42 -29.48
C PHE A 364 -44.86 -25.72 -29.80
N SER A 365 -45.49 -24.87 -30.63
CA SER A 365 -46.92 -24.91 -30.93
C SER A 365 -47.18 -25.75 -32.18
N HIS A 366 -46.98 -27.07 -32.06
CA HIS A 366 -47.19 -28.01 -33.17
C HIS A 366 -48.67 -28.25 -33.41
N ARG A 367 -49.17 -27.83 -34.57
CA ARG A 367 -50.58 -27.92 -34.93
C ARG A 367 -50.86 -28.85 -36.11
N GLU A 368 -50.00 -28.87 -37.12
CA GLU A 368 -50.05 -29.82 -38.24
C GLU A 368 -49.23 -31.09 -37.92
N ASN A 369 -49.86 -32.26 -38.07
CA ASN A 369 -49.24 -33.56 -37.78
C ASN A 369 -48.41 -34.06 -38.99
N THR A 370 -47.08 -34.02 -38.89
CA THR A 370 -46.17 -34.56 -39.91
C THR A 370 -46.38 -36.06 -40.10
N ARG A 371 -46.59 -36.50 -41.34
CA ARG A 371 -46.82 -37.92 -41.69
C ARG A 371 -45.56 -38.61 -42.23
N SER A 372 -44.59 -37.85 -42.74
CA SER A 372 -43.34 -38.39 -43.29
C SER A 372 -42.37 -38.80 -42.18
N THR A 373 -41.79 -40.00 -42.28
CA THR A 373 -40.73 -40.46 -41.37
C THR A 373 -39.47 -39.60 -41.48
N LEU A 374 -39.11 -39.18 -42.69
CA LEU A 374 -38.00 -38.26 -42.95
C LEU A 374 -38.34 -36.83 -42.45
N GLY A 375 -39.58 -36.38 -42.65
CA GLY A 375 -40.06 -35.09 -42.14
C GLY A 375 -39.97 -35.01 -40.61
N ARG A 376 -40.35 -36.08 -39.90
CA ARG A 376 -40.20 -36.21 -38.45
C ARG A 376 -38.73 -36.19 -38.01
N GLY A 377 -37.83 -36.86 -38.73
CA GLY A 377 -36.39 -36.84 -38.44
C GLY A 377 -35.81 -35.42 -38.49
N VAL A 378 -36.10 -34.69 -39.57
CA VAL A 378 -35.70 -33.27 -39.71
C VAL A 378 -36.31 -32.40 -38.61
N LEU A 379 -37.60 -32.58 -38.31
CA LEU A 379 -38.31 -31.81 -37.29
C LEU A 379 -37.78 -32.04 -35.86
N ILE A 380 -37.40 -33.27 -35.50
CA ILE A 380 -36.81 -33.58 -34.18
C ILE A 380 -35.45 -32.89 -34.02
N ILE A 381 -34.59 -32.97 -35.05
CA ILE A 381 -33.28 -32.29 -35.04
C ILE A 381 -33.48 -30.77 -34.98
N TRP A 382 -34.45 -30.23 -35.73
CA TRP A 382 -34.76 -28.80 -35.70
C TRP A 382 -35.25 -28.34 -34.33
N LEU A 383 -36.14 -29.09 -33.67
CA LEU A 383 -36.63 -28.74 -32.34
C LEU A 383 -35.54 -28.75 -31.27
N PHE A 384 -34.54 -29.64 -31.40
CA PHE A 384 -33.36 -29.61 -30.54
C PHE A 384 -32.51 -28.34 -30.75
N VAL A 385 -32.34 -27.90 -32.00
CA VAL A 385 -31.68 -26.63 -32.33
C VAL A 385 -32.47 -25.42 -31.81
N VAL A 386 -33.79 -25.39 -32.02
CA VAL A 386 -34.67 -24.33 -31.49
C VAL A 386 -34.62 -24.27 -29.96
N LEU A 387 -34.63 -25.43 -29.27
CA LEU A 387 -34.53 -25.50 -27.81
C LEU A 387 -33.21 -24.89 -27.29
N ILE A 388 -32.09 -25.17 -27.96
CA ILE A 388 -30.78 -24.58 -27.62
C ILE A 388 -30.79 -23.07 -27.86
N ILE A 389 -31.32 -22.60 -29.00
CA ILE A 389 -31.40 -21.17 -29.32
C ILE A 389 -32.26 -20.43 -28.29
N VAL A 390 -33.44 -20.96 -27.93
CA VAL A 390 -34.33 -20.35 -26.93
C VAL A 390 -33.71 -20.36 -25.53
N SER A 391 -33.08 -21.47 -25.12
CA SER A 391 -32.39 -21.56 -23.81
C SER A 391 -31.17 -20.64 -23.72
N SER A 392 -30.40 -20.51 -24.81
CA SER A 392 -29.27 -19.59 -24.88
C SER A 392 -29.74 -18.14 -24.86
N TYR A 393 -30.81 -17.81 -25.59
CA TYR A 393 -31.41 -16.47 -25.57
C TYR A 393 -31.89 -16.08 -24.16
N THR A 394 -32.61 -16.98 -23.46
CA THR A 394 -33.10 -16.67 -22.11
C THR A 394 -31.96 -16.52 -21.10
N ALA A 395 -30.95 -17.39 -21.14
CA ALA A 395 -29.78 -17.31 -20.27
C ALA A 395 -28.93 -16.03 -20.52
N SER A 396 -28.75 -15.64 -21.77
CA SER A 396 -28.04 -14.39 -22.12
C SER A 396 -28.87 -13.15 -21.72
N LEU A 397 -30.19 -13.17 -21.93
CA LEU A 397 -31.07 -12.08 -21.52
C LEU A 397 -31.15 -11.92 -19.99
N THR A 398 -31.23 -13.01 -19.23
CA THR A 398 -31.18 -12.93 -17.76
C THR A 398 -29.83 -12.42 -17.28
N SER A 399 -28.71 -12.89 -17.84
CA SER A 399 -27.38 -12.37 -17.49
C SER A 399 -27.22 -10.86 -17.76
N ILE A 400 -27.78 -10.35 -18.87
CA ILE A 400 -27.76 -8.91 -19.19
C ILE A 400 -28.66 -8.11 -18.23
N LEU A 401 -29.74 -8.71 -17.72
CA LEU A 401 -30.65 -8.06 -16.77
C LEU A 401 -30.17 -8.14 -15.31
N THR A 402 -29.34 -9.12 -14.93
CA THR A 402 -28.80 -9.24 -13.56
C THR A 402 -27.45 -8.54 -13.36
N VAL A 403 -26.60 -8.47 -14.39
CA VAL A 403 -25.27 -7.86 -14.26
C VAL A 403 -25.31 -6.38 -14.62
N GLN A 404 -25.41 -5.52 -13.60
CA GLN A 404 -25.21 -4.08 -13.75
C GLN A 404 -23.73 -3.76 -14.02
N GLN A 405 -23.34 -3.76 -15.29
CA GLN A 405 -22.02 -3.27 -15.70
C GLN A 405 -21.98 -1.74 -15.62
N LEU A 406 -21.05 -1.20 -14.84
CA LEU A 406 -20.76 0.24 -14.78
C LEU A 406 -19.96 0.65 -16.02
N ASP A 407 -20.65 1.01 -17.11
CA ASP A 407 -19.99 1.47 -18.35
C ASP A 407 -19.37 2.87 -18.14
N THR A 408 -18.05 2.91 -18.01
CA THR A 408 -17.26 4.15 -17.89
C THR A 408 -16.99 4.79 -19.26
N SER A 409 -16.55 6.06 -19.28
CA SER A 409 -16.20 6.70 -20.56
C SER A 409 -14.88 6.25 -21.20
N ILE A 410 -14.06 5.55 -20.44
CA ILE A 410 -12.77 4.95 -20.79
C ILE A 410 -12.77 3.53 -20.17
N LYS A 411 -12.18 2.54 -20.83
CA LYS A 411 -12.06 1.16 -20.37
C LYS A 411 -10.67 0.81 -19.85
N GLY A 412 -9.65 1.61 -20.19
CA GLY A 412 -8.30 1.45 -19.69
C GLY A 412 -7.30 2.42 -20.32
N ILE A 413 -6.01 2.12 -20.14
CA ILE A 413 -4.90 2.99 -20.50
C ILE A 413 -4.76 3.26 -22.01
N ASP A 414 -5.18 2.33 -22.87
CA ASP A 414 -4.99 2.48 -24.31
C ASP A 414 -6.00 3.45 -24.95
N ASP A 415 -7.23 3.54 -24.41
CA ASP A 415 -8.18 4.61 -24.75
C ASP A 415 -7.61 5.99 -24.41
N LEU A 416 -6.89 6.10 -23.28
CA LEU A 416 -6.28 7.34 -22.80
C LEU A 416 -5.13 7.81 -23.71
N LYS A 417 -4.35 6.86 -24.23
CA LYS A 417 -3.29 7.10 -25.23
C LYS A 417 -3.86 7.46 -26.60
N SER A 418 -4.95 6.81 -27.04
CA SER A 418 -5.51 7.00 -28.39
C SER A 418 -6.48 8.18 -28.53
N SER A 419 -7.09 8.64 -27.43
CA SER A 419 -7.82 9.91 -27.40
C SER A 419 -6.84 11.09 -27.37
N ASP A 420 -7.26 12.25 -27.88
CA ASP A 420 -6.58 13.54 -27.72
C ASP A 420 -7.19 14.42 -26.60
N ASP A 421 -8.25 13.96 -25.94
CA ASP A 421 -8.94 14.75 -24.91
C ASP A 421 -8.03 15.06 -23.68
N PRO A 422 -8.30 16.15 -22.94
CA PRO A 422 -7.57 16.51 -21.72
C PRO A 422 -7.70 15.49 -20.58
N VAL A 423 -6.62 15.33 -19.81
CA VAL A 423 -6.48 14.39 -18.69
C VAL A 423 -6.03 15.16 -17.44
N GLY A 424 -6.72 14.97 -16.32
CA GLY A 424 -6.37 15.58 -15.03
C GLY A 424 -5.33 14.77 -14.25
N PHE A 425 -4.57 15.41 -13.37
CA PHE A 425 -3.67 14.75 -12.41
C PHE A 425 -3.46 15.59 -11.14
N GLN A 426 -3.02 14.95 -10.06
CA GLN A 426 -2.78 15.61 -8.77
C GLN A 426 -1.56 16.55 -8.81
N VAL A 427 -1.72 17.80 -8.36
CA VAL A 427 -0.57 18.69 -8.08
C VAL A 427 0.36 18.02 -7.07
N GLY A 428 1.59 17.69 -7.50
CA GLY A 428 2.64 17.08 -6.67
C GLY A 428 2.87 15.58 -6.89
N SER A 429 1.96 14.85 -7.56
CA SER A 429 2.16 13.42 -7.85
C SER A 429 3.10 13.18 -9.04
N PHE A 430 3.82 12.05 -9.01
CA PHE A 430 4.66 11.57 -10.11
C PHE A 430 3.85 11.19 -11.38
N ALA A 431 2.52 11.13 -11.28
CA ALA A 431 1.60 10.84 -12.39
C ALA A 431 1.88 11.70 -13.64
N GLN A 432 2.27 12.97 -13.48
CA GLN A 432 2.57 13.86 -14.59
C GLN A 432 3.74 13.35 -15.44
N ASP A 433 4.90 13.13 -14.81
CA ASP A 433 6.10 12.69 -15.53
C ASP A 433 5.98 11.25 -16.03
N TYR A 434 5.22 10.39 -15.34
CA TYR A 434 4.89 9.05 -15.87
C TYR A 434 4.06 9.14 -17.16
N MET A 435 3.02 9.98 -17.20
CA MET A 435 2.21 10.17 -18.41
C MET A 435 3.00 10.79 -19.57
N VAL A 436 3.92 11.71 -19.29
CA VAL A 436 4.75 12.34 -20.33
C VAL A 436 5.84 11.40 -20.85
N ASN A 437 6.59 10.76 -19.95
CA ASN A 437 7.82 10.06 -20.33
C ASN A 437 7.56 8.60 -20.73
N GLU A 438 6.66 7.90 -20.03
CA GLU A 438 6.40 6.46 -20.25
C GLU A 438 5.18 6.22 -21.16
N LEU A 439 4.17 7.10 -21.11
CA LEU A 439 2.96 6.98 -21.93
C LEU A 439 2.95 7.91 -23.16
N ASN A 440 3.95 8.78 -23.30
CA ASN A 440 4.11 9.76 -24.39
C ASN A 440 2.89 10.69 -24.58
N ILE A 441 2.17 11.02 -23.50
CA ILE A 441 1.03 11.94 -23.53
C ILE A 441 1.56 13.38 -23.49
N SER A 442 1.16 14.19 -24.48
CA SER A 442 1.58 15.59 -24.58
C SER A 442 1.24 16.37 -23.31
N ARG A 443 2.21 17.14 -22.79
CA ARG A 443 2.01 18.08 -21.67
C ARG A 443 0.87 19.07 -21.91
N SER A 444 0.50 19.37 -23.16
CA SER A 444 -0.64 20.24 -23.50
C SER A 444 -2.01 19.64 -23.20
N ARG A 445 -2.12 18.30 -23.03
CA ARG A 445 -3.35 17.61 -22.62
C ARG A 445 -3.48 17.47 -21.10
N LEU A 446 -2.37 17.61 -20.37
CA LEU A 446 -2.34 17.36 -18.92
C LEU A 446 -2.76 18.60 -18.13
N ARG A 447 -3.73 18.43 -17.24
CA ARG A 447 -4.24 19.50 -16.37
C ARG A 447 -3.97 19.15 -14.90
N ALA A 448 -3.18 19.98 -14.23
CA ALA A 448 -3.00 19.86 -12.80
C ALA A 448 -4.29 20.24 -12.06
N LEU A 449 -4.64 19.48 -11.03
CA LEU A 449 -5.82 19.68 -10.17
C LEU A 449 -5.36 19.64 -8.71
N GLY A 450 -5.75 20.63 -7.92
CA GLY A 450 -5.27 20.85 -6.56
C GLY A 450 -6.09 20.14 -5.48
N SER A 451 -7.39 19.96 -5.70
CA SER A 451 -8.35 19.51 -4.67
C SER A 451 -9.35 18.45 -5.15
N PRO A 452 -9.93 17.65 -4.22
CA PRO A 452 -11.01 16.71 -4.54
C PRO A 452 -12.25 17.36 -5.18
N GLN A 453 -12.52 18.63 -4.89
CA GLN A 453 -13.65 19.36 -5.47
C GLN A 453 -13.39 19.67 -6.95
N GLU A 454 -12.17 20.11 -7.31
CA GLU A 454 -11.75 20.28 -8.70
C GLU A 454 -11.80 18.96 -9.49
N TYR A 455 -11.54 17.82 -8.85
CA TYR A 455 -11.65 16.51 -9.51
C TYR A 455 -13.09 16.24 -9.95
N ALA A 456 -14.03 16.39 -9.02
CA ALA A 456 -15.44 16.19 -9.28
C ALA A 456 -16.00 17.17 -10.31
N ASP A 457 -15.59 18.45 -10.26
CA ASP A 457 -16.05 19.47 -11.21
C ASP A 457 -15.45 19.27 -12.60
N ALA A 458 -14.16 18.96 -12.71
CA ALA A 458 -13.50 18.73 -13.99
C ALA A 458 -14.05 17.50 -14.72
N LEU A 459 -14.38 16.42 -13.99
CA LEU A 459 -15.01 15.22 -14.55
C LEU A 459 -16.49 15.44 -14.90
N GLN A 460 -17.24 16.26 -14.14
CA GLN A 460 -18.64 16.59 -14.45
C GLN A 460 -18.80 17.56 -15.63
N LEU A 461 -17.86 18.50 -15.81
CA LEU A 461 -17.82 19.36 -16.99
C LEU A 461 -17.52 18.54 -18.26
N GLY A 462 -16.57 17.61 -18.17
CA GLY A 462 -16.10 16.80 -19.29
C GLY A 462 -15.28 17.62 -20.31
N PRO A 463 -14.57 16.97 -21.24
CA PRO A 463 -13.57 17.63 -22.08
C PRO A 463 -14.20 18.71 -22.98
N LYS A 464 -15.41 18.46 -23.49
CA LYS A 464 -16.14 19.37 -24.40
C LYS A 464 -16.64 20.68 -23.75
N LYS A 465 -16.55 20.82 -22.42
CA LYS A 465 -16.90 22.06 -21.69
C LYS A 465 -15.70 22.68 -20.96
N GLY A 466 -14.48 22.28 -21.30
CA GLY A 466 -13.27 22.71 -20.58
C GLY A 466 -13.07 22.02 -19.23
N GLY A 467 -13.63 20.82 -19.05
CA GLY A 467 -13.25 19.88 -18.00
C GLY A 467 -12.14 18.92 -18.46
N VAL A 468 -12.16 17.68 -18.00
CA VAL A 468 -11.26 16.58 -18.41
C VAL A 468 -12.05 15.32 -18.77
N MET A 469 -11.46 14.41 -19.55
CA MET A 469 -12.07 13.12 -19.90
C MET A 469 -11.93 12.08 -18.78
N ALA A 470 -10.77 12.10 -18.12
CA ALA A 470 -10.42 11.28 -16.97
C ALA A 470 -9.41 12.02 -16.09
N ILE A 471 -9.19 11.51 -14.89
CA ILE A 471 -8.09 11.89 -14.00
C ILE A 471 -7.21 10.67 -13.77
N VAL A 472 -5.88 10.86 -13.76
CA VAL A 472 -4.91 9.85 -13.34
C VAL A 472 -4.35 10.24 -11.99
N ASP A 473 -4.52 9.37 -11.00
CA ASP A 473 -4.02 9.59 -9.64
C ASP A 473 -3.72 8.26 -8.93
N GLU A 474 -3.07 8.34 -7.77
CA GLU A 474 -2.66 7.20 -6.97
C GLU A 474 -3.83 6.63 -6.16
N ARG A 475 -3.95 5.29 -6.17
CA ARG A 475 -5.12 4.57 -5.67
C ARG A 475 -5.59 4.91 -4.25
N PRO A 476 -4.73 5.18 -3.24
CA PRO A 476 -5.20 5.58 -1.90
C PRO A 476 -6.01 6.88 -1.89
N TYR A 477 -5.61 7.90 -2.66
CA TYR A 477 -6.39 9.14 -2.83
C TYR A 477 -7.71 8.87 -3.55
N VAL A 478 -7.68 7.95 -4.53
CA VAL A 478 -8.84 7.58 -5.34
C VAL A 478 -9.89 6.82 -4.52
N GLU A 479 -9.51 5.87 -3.67
CA GLU A 479 -10.44 5.19 -2.77
C GLU A 479 -11.11 6.19 -1.78
N LEU A 480 -10.32 7.11 -1.22
CA LEU A 480 -10.83 8.17 -0.34
C LEU A 480 -11.71 9.21 -1.07
N PHE A 481 -11.44 9.50 -2.34
CA PHE A 481 -12.29 10.35 -3.18
C PHE A 481 -13.63 9.67 -3.52
N LEU A 482 -13.59 8.38 -3.89
CA LEU A 482 -14.77 7.62 -4.28
C LEU A 482 -15.73 7.37 -3.11
N SER A 483 -15.24 7.37 -1.86
CA SER A 483 -16.07 7.34 -0.64
C SER A 483 -17.08 8.51 -0.58
N THR A 484 -16.76 9.63 -1.24
CA THR A 484 -17.58 10.84 -1.28
C THR A 484 -18.33 11.02 -2.62
N TYR A 485 -17.76 10.56 -3.75
CA TYR A 485 -18.22 10.89 -5.10
C TYR A 485 -18.69 9.68 -5.92
N CYS A 486 -19.72 8.99 -5.44
CA CYS A 486 -20.30 7.73 -5.97
C CYS A 486 -20.83 7.74 -7.43
N LYS A 487 -20.62 8.82 -8.21
CA LYS A 487 -21.00 8.93 -9.65
C LYS A 487 -19.81 8.77 -10.61
N ILE A 488 -18.62 8.61 -10.04
CA ILE A 488 -17.35 8.40 -10.73
C ILE A 488 -16.86 7.00 -10.33
N ALA A 489 -16.09 6.34 -11.19
CA ALA A 489 -15.53 5.01 -10.90
C ALA A 489 -14.09 4.90 -11.44
N VAL A 490 -13.38 3.86 -10.98
CA VAL A 490 -12.13 3.44 -11.59
C VAL A 490 -12.41 2.79 -12.95
N ALA A 491 -11.64 3.19 -13.96
CA ALA A 491 -11.71 2.71 -15.34
C ALA A 491 -10.49 1.80 -15.64
N GLY A 492 -10.74 0.52 -15.86
CA GLY A 492 -9.69 -0.48 -16.06
C GLY A 492 -9.00 -0.90 -14.77
N SER A 493 -7.77 -1.39 -14.88
CA SER A 493 -6.92 -1.82 -13.76
C SER A 493 -5.77 -0.85 -13.49
N ASP A 494 -5.26 -0.89 -12.25
CA ASP A 494 -3.99 -0.32 -11.83
C ASP A 494 -2.88 -0.65 -12.85
N PHE A 495 -2.22 0.37 -13.41
CA PHE A 495 -1.25 0.20 -14.51
C PHE A 495 0.21 0.47 -14.12
N THR A 496 0.45 0.66 -12.82
CA THR A 496 1.79 0.65 -12.20
C THR A 496 1.69 -0.05 -10.85
N SER A 497 2.72 -0.79 -10.43
CA SER A 497 2.87 -1.22 -9.05
C SER A 497 4.02 -0.44 -8.40
N ARG A 498 3.73 0.27 -7.31
CA ARG A 498 4.65 1.05 -6.47
C ARG A 498 4.17 1.00 -5.02
N GLY A 499 4.83 1.76 -4.14
CA GLY A 499 4.35 2.00 -2.78
C GLY A 499 4.73 3.39 -2.28
N TRP A 500 4.18 3.79 -1.14
CA TRP A 500 4.72 4.89 -0.34
C TRP A 500 5.69 4.34 0.71
N GLY A 501 6.78 5.05 0.94
CA GLY A 501 7.81 4.69 1.93
C GLY A 501 8.34 5.92 2.63
N PHE A 502 8.90 5.75 3.83
CA PHE A 502 9.52 6.84 4.56
C PHE A 502 10.93 7.11 4.02
N ALA A 503 11.22 8.38 3.75
CA ALA A 503 12.46 8.83 3.13
C ALA A 503 13.53 9.13 4.20
N PHE A 504 14.72 8.59 4.03
CA PHE A 504 15.86 8.79 4.92
C PHE A 504 17.11 9.20 4.15
N ARG A 505 18.02 9.93 4.81
CA ARG A 505 19.36 10.16 4.27
C ARG A 505 20.06 8.83 3.98
N ARG A 506 20.87 8.81 2.93
CA ARG A 506 21.57 7.61 2.48
C ARG A 506 22.39 6.96 3.61
N ASP A 507 22.42 5.64 3.64
CA ASP A 507 23.14 4.82 4.63
C ASP A 507 22.66 5.03 6.09
N SER A 508 21.43 5.56 6.27
CA SER A 508 20.83 5.74 7.60
C SER A 508 20.48 4.39 8.24
N PRO A 509 21.03 4.03 9.42
CA PRO A 509 20.73 2.75 10.08
C PRO A 509 19.25 2.62 10.48
N LEU A 510 18.59 3.75 10.75
CA LEU A 510 17.18 3.78 11.14
C LEU A 510 16.23 3.35 10.00
N GLN A 511 16.65 3.46 8.73
CA GLN A 511 15.86 2.99 7.58
C GLN A 511 15.73 1.45 7.57
N VAL A 512 16.77 0.72 7.98
CA VAL A 512 16.78 -0.75 8.01
C VAL A 512 15.91 -1.27 9.17
N ASP A 513 16.09 -0.68 10.35
CA ASP A 513 15.33 -1.04 11.54
C ASP A 513 13.83 -0.72 11.37
N LEU A 514 13.48 0.44 10.82
CA LEU A 514 12.08 0.77 10.49
C LEU A 514 11.50 -0.06 9.36
N SER A 515 12.29 -0.43 8.34
CA SER A 515 11.83 -1.37 7.30
C SER A 515 11.42 -2.71 7.90
N THR A 516 12.17 -3.19 8.90
CA THR A 516 11.87 -4.43 9.62
C THR A 516 10.62 -4.27 10.48
N ALA A 517 10.44 -3.12 11.14
CA ALA A 517 9.23 -2.80 11.90
C ALA A 517 7.97 -2.69 11.01
N ILE A 518 8.06 -2.08 9.83
CA ILE A 518 6.95 -1.97 8.86
C ILE A 518 6.51 -3.34 8.35
N LEU A 519 7.46 -4.24 8.06
CA LEU A 519 7.14 -5.63 7.70
C LEU A 519 6.39 -6.35 8.84
N SER A 520 6.83 -6.17 10.09
CA SER A 520 6.14 -6.71 11.27
C SER A 520 4.71 -6.18 11.42
N LEU A 521 4.47 -4.88 11.18
CA LEU A 521 3.13 -4.28 11.13
C LEU A 521 2.27 -4.79 9.96
N SER A 522 2.88 -5.29 8.89
CA SER A 522 2.19 -5.93 7.77
C SER A 522 1.79 -7.36 8.13
N GLU A 523 2.71 -8.15 8.68
CA GLU A 523 2.50 -9.55 9.08
C GLU A 523 1.48 -9.69 10.21
N ASN A 524 1.42 -8.75 11.15
CA ASN A 524 0.45 -8.75 12.25
C ASN A 524 -0.91 -8.10 11.90
N GLY A 525 -1.02 -7.45 10.73
CA GLY A 525 -2.24 -6.81 10.24
C GLY A 525 -2.53 -5.40 10.79
N GLU A 526 -1.65 -4.79 11.58
CA GLU A 526 -1.84 -3.42 12.07
C GLU A 526 -1.86 -2.37 10.94
N LEU A 527 -1.08 -2.54 9.86
CA LEU A 527 -1.16 -1.63 8.70
C LEU A 527 -2.59 -1.58 8.11
N GLN A 528 -3.31 -2.70 8.11
CA GLN A 528 -4.70 -2.75 7.63
C GLN A 528 -5.66 -2.11 8.64
N ARG A 529 -5.44 -2.26 9.95
CA ARG A 529 -6.24 -1.60 11.00
C ARG A 529 -6.10 -0.08 10.93
N ILE A 530 -4.87 0.41 10.72
CA ILE A 530 -4.59 1.84 10.53
C ILE A 530 -5.18 2.32 9.20
N ARG A 531 -5.13 1.53 8.11
CA ARG A 531 -5.78 1.87 6.83
C ARG A 531 -7.30 2.01 6.99
N ASP A 532 -7.93 1.02 7.60
CA ASP A 532 -9.38 1.01 7.83
C ASP A 532 -9.83 2.21 8.68
N LYS A 533 -9.06 2.59 9.71
CA LYS A 533 -9.31 3.77 10.57
C LYS A 533 -9.40 5.08 9.77
N TRP A 534 -8.56 5.27 8.76
CA TRP A 534 -8.43 6.55 8.03
C TRP A 534 -9.11 6.58 6.66
N VAL A 535 -9.32 5.42 6.00
CA VAL A 535 -9.79 5.36 4.59
C VAL A 535 -11.24 4.89 4.46
N LYS A 536 -11.77 4.06 5.38
CA LYS A 536 -13.15 3.53 5.30
C LYS A 536 -14.23 4.48 5.86
N THR A 537 -13.92 5.76 6.06
CA THR A 537 -14.79 6.71 6.77
C THR A 537 -15.98 7.20 5.94
N GLY A 538 -16.06 6.83 4.66
CA GLY A 538 -17.21 7.13 3.79
C GLY A 538 -17.80 5.86 3.18
N ASP A 539 -18.84 5.33 3.80
CA ASP A 539 -19.81 4.50 3.05
C ASP A 539 -20.54 5.43 2.07
N CYS A 540 -20.60 5.04 0.79
CA CYS A 540 -21.55 5.60 -0.17
C CYS A 540 -22.98 5.15 0.20
N THR A 541 -23.51 5.66 1.31
CA THR A 541 -24.86 5.38 1.78
C THR A 541 -25.87 5.78 0.70
N THR A 542 -26.89 4.95 0.52
CA THR A 542 -27.69 4.90 -0.71
C THR A 542 -28.80 5.95 -0.78
N ASP A 543 -28.49 7.21 -0.39
CA ASP A 543 -29.38 8.37 -0.56
C ASP A 543 -29.61 8.73 -2.04
N ASN A 544 -28.82 8.15 -2.96
CA ASN A 544 -29.23 8.00 -4.36
C ASN A 544 -30.04 6.70 -4.53
N SER A 545 -31.29 6.73 -4.08
CA SER A 545 -32.27 5.63 -4.25
C SER A 545 -32.58 5.26 -5.71
N GLU A 546 -32.02 5.97 -6.69
CA GLU A 546 -32.00 5.57 -8.10
C GLU A 546 -31.07 4.37 -8.42
N PHE A 547 -30.03 4.11 -7.62
CA PHE A 547 -28.94 3.19 -8.02
C PHE A 547 -29.02 1.79 -7.40
N VAL A 548 -29.74 1.62 -6.28
CA VAL A 548 -29.89 0.31 -5.61
C VAL A 548 -31.32 -0.23 -5.66
N ASP A 549 -32.32 0.59 -5.97
CA ASP A 549 -33.70 0.17 -6.28
C ASP A 549 -33.78 -0.56 -7.65
N SER A 550 -33.29 -1.80 -7.64
CA SER A 550 -32.82 -2.49 -8.86
C SER A 550 -33.19 -3.98 -8.97
N ASP A 551 -33.90 -4.54 -7.98
CA ASP A 551 -34.55 -5.86 -8.11
C ASP A 551 -35.84 -5.82 -8.96
N GLN A 552 -36.25 -4.64 -9.45
CA GLN A 552 -37.49 -4.43 -10.20
C GLN A 552 -37.24 -4.19 -11.70
N LEU A 553 -37.87 -5.03 -12.54
CA LEU A 553 -37.84 -4.90 -14.00
C LEU A 553 -38.62 -3.64 -14.45
N ARG A 554 -37.89 -2.62 -14.95
CA ARG A 554 -38.46 -1.34 -15.38
C ARG A 554 -39.16 -1.46 -16.74
N LEU A 555 -40.36 -0.86 -16.84
CA LEU A 555 -41.18 -0.84 -18.07
C LEU A 555 -40.45 -0.23 -19.28
N GLU A 556 -39.51 0.69 -19.03
CA GLU A 556 -38.64 1.32 -20.03
C GLU A 556 -37.91 0.29 -20.92
N SER A 557 -37.48 -0.85 -20.37
CA SER A 557 -36.76 -1.92 -21.08
C SER A 557 -37.66 -2.77 -21.97
N PHE A 558 -38.95 -2.89 -21.63
CA PHE A 558 -39.94 -3.71 -22.35
C PHE A 558 -40.84 -2.89 -23.29
N PHE A 559 -40.73 -1.56 -23.27
CA PHE A 559 -41.59 -0.64 -24.03
C PHE A 559 -41.64 -0.97 -25.54
N GLY A 560 -40.52 -1.36 -26.17
CA GLY A 560 -40.49 -1.75 -27.58
C GLY A 560 -41.35 -2.97 -27.91
N LEU A 561 -41.43 -3.96 -27.02
CA LEU A 561 -42.28 -5.15 -27.20
C LEU A 561 -43.77 -4.80 -27.11
N PHE A 562 -44.16 -3.96 -26.13
CA PHE A 562 -45.52 -3.46 -26.01
C PHE A 562 -45.91 -2.57 -27.20
N LEU A 563 -44.99 -1.75 -27.72
CA LEU A 563 -45.19 -0.93 -28.91
C LEU A 563 -45.45 -1.80 -30.16
N ILE A 564 -44.64 -2.83 -30.40
CA ILE A 564 -44.84 -3.78 -31.52
C ILE A 564 -46.21 -4.45 -31.43
N CYS A 565 -46.58 -4.95 -30.23
CA CYS A 565 -47.87 -5.59 -30.00
C CYS A 565 -49.04 -4.62 -30.24
N GLY A 566 -48.97 -3.40 -29.72
CA GLY A 566 -49.99 -2.36 -29.91
C GLY A 566 -50.17 -1.99 -31.38
N VAL A 567 -49.08 -1.76 -32.11
CA VAL A 567 -49.10 -1.46 -33.55
C VAL A 567 -49.68 -2.63 -34.35
N ALA A 568 -49.29 -3.88 -34.06
CA ALA A 568 -49.83 -5.06 -34.72
C ALA A 568 -51.35 -5.20 -34.51
N CYS A 569 -51.84 -5.01 -33.28
CA CYS A 569 -53.27 -5.03 -32.96
C CYS A 569 -54.06 -3.91 -33.68
N VAL A 570 -53.53 -2.69 -33.70
CA VAL A 570 -54.16 -1.56 -34.42
C VAL A 570 -54.19 -1.81 -35.93
N LEU A 571 -53.10 -2.31 -36.53
CA LEU A 571 -53.06 -2.66 -37.95
C LEU A 571 -54.03 -3.81 -38.29
N ALA A 572 -54.10 -4.86 -37.47
CA ALA A 572 -55.05 -5.95 -37.65
C ALA A 572 -56.51 -5.47 -37.60
N LEU A 573 -56.84 -4.59 -36.65
CA LEU A 573 -58.16 -3.96 -36.57
C LEU A 573 -58.44 -3.05 -37.78
N LEU A 574 -57.49 -2.21 -38.21
CA LEU A 574 -57.64 -1.36 -39.39
C LEU A 574 -57.83 -2.18 -40.69
N ILE A 575 -57.12 -3.30 -40.83
CA ILE A 575 -57.29 -4.23 -41.95
C ILE A 575 -58.67 -4.90 -41.88
N TYR A 576 -59.11 -5.36 -40.70
CA TYR A 576 -60.43 -5.96 -40.51
C TYR A 576 -61.57 -4.96 -40.80
N PHE A 577 -61.51 -3.75 -40.24
CA PHE A 577 -62.47 -2.68 -40.53
C PHE A 577 -62.41 -2.24 -42.00
N GLY A 578 -61.22 -2.19 -42.62
CA GLY A 578 -61.07 -1.92 -44.05
C GLY A 578 -61.71 -2.98 -44.95
N ILE A 579 -61.56 -4.26 -44.60
CA ILE A 579 -62.22 -5.39 -45.29
C ILE A 579 -63.74 -5.35 -45.08
N MET A 580 -64.21 -5.09 -43.85
CA MET A 580 -65.63 -4.96 -43.54
C MET A 580 -66.27 -3.76 -44.24
N LEU A 581 -65.60 -2.61 -44.29
CA LEU A 581 -66.06 -1.42 -44.99
C LEU A 581 -66.09 -1.65 -46.52
N ARG A 582 -65.07 -2.30 -47.10
CA ARG A 582 -65.07 -2.73 -48.50
C ARG A 582 -66.21 -3.72 -48.81
N LYS A 583 -66.48 -4.69 -47.93
CA LYS A 583 -67.63 -5.61 -48.06
C LYS A 583 -68.96 -4.87 -47.99
N TYR A 584 -69.15 -3.98 -47.00
CA TYR A 584 -70.37 -3.18 -46.82
C TYR A 584 -70.65 -2.27 -48.03
N LEU A 585 -69.63 -1.54 -48.51
CA LEU A 585 -69.72 -0.70 -49.72
C LEU A 585 -70.03 -1.53 -50.98
N LYS A 586 -69.48 -2.75 -51.09
CA LYS A 586 -69.75 -3.66 -52.22
C LYS A 586 -71.16 -4.28 -52.18
N HIS A 587 -71.80 -4.38 -51.01
CA HIS A 587 -73.12 -4.98 -50.85
C HIS A 587 -74.30 -3.97 -50.89
N HIS A 588 -74.05 -2.68 -50.66
CA HIS A 588 -75.05 -1.61 -50.81
C HIS A 588 -74.60 -0.49 -51.77
N PRO A 589 -74.72 -0.67 -53.11
CA PRO A 589 -74.18 0.28 -54.08
C PRO A 589 -74.89 1.64 -54.14
N ARG A 590 -76.09 1.81 -53.56
CA ARG A 590 -76.88 3.05 -53.60
C ARG A 590 -77.59 3.33 -52.27
N ARG A 591 -77.52 4.59 -51.81
CA ARG A 591 -78.19 5.19 -50.62
C ARG A 591 -77.68 4.79 -49.20
N SER A 592 -76.40 5.06 -48.85
CA SER A 592 -76.00 5.08 -47.42
C SER A 592 -75.05 6.22 -46.94
N LEU A 593 -74.35 6.95 -47.84
CA LEU A 593 -73.31 7.91 -47.39
C LEU A 593 -73.82 9.02 -46.45
N ARG A 594 -75.02 9.58 -46.69
CA ARG A 594 -75.64 10.56 -45.77
C ARG A 594 -76.02 9.98 -44.40
N ARG A 595 -76.30 8.67 -44.30
CA ARG A 595 -76.84 8.05 -43.08
C ARG A 595 -75.75 7.60 -42.09
N PHE A 596 -74.54 7.32 -42.56
CA PHE A 596 -73.39 7.06 -41.70
C PHE A 596 -72.90 8.35 -41.02
N ILE A 597 -72.81 9.45 -41.78
CA ILE A 597 -72.51 10.79 -41.26
C ILE A 597 -73.55 11.20 -40.20
N SER A 598 -74.86 10.98 -40.48
CA SER A 598 -75.93 11.26 -39.51
C SER A 598 -76.02 10.28 -38.32
N PHE A 599 -75.10 9.32 -38.20
CA PHE A 599 -74.97 8.45 -37.01
C PHE A 599 -73.81 8.93 -36.13
N VAL A 600 -72.66 9.25 -36.73
CA VAL A 600 -71.51 9.85 -36.03
C VAL A 600 -71.86 11.24 -35.47
N HIS A 601 -72.66 12.03 -36.20
CA HIS A 601 -73.02 13.40 -35.83
C HIS A 601 -74.26 13.50 -34.91
N LYS A 602 -74.76 12.39 -34.35
CA LYS A 602 -75.99 12.36 -33.52
C LYS A 602 -75.75 12.11 -32.03
N LYS A 603 -74.62 12.62 -31.51
CA LYS A 603 -74.25 12.50 -30.08
C LYS A 603 -73.93 13.83 -29.39
N GLU A 604 -74.50 14.93 -29.90
CA GLU A 604 -74.61 16.20 -29.16
C GLU A 604 -76.06 16.40 -28.66
N PRO A 605 -76.30 16.48 -27.34
CA PRO A 605 -77.60 16.85 -26.79
C PRO A 605 -77.73 18.38 -26.63
N PRO A 606 -78.76 19.04 -27.19
CA PRO A 606 -78.99 20.46 -27.00
C PRO A 606 -79.56 20.78 -25.60
N LYS A 607 -79.38 22.04 -25.17
CA LYS A 607 -79.82 22.55 -23.86
C LYS A 607 -81.32 22.91 -23.80
N ASN A 608 -81.87 22.78 -22.59
CA ASN A 608 -83.04 23.48 -22.03
C ASN A 608 -84.45 23.26 -22.64
N MET A 609 -85.36 22.73 -21.82
CA MET A 609 -86.69 23.33 -21.64
C MET A 609 -87.23 23.10 -20.21
N GLU A 610 -88.19 23.91 -19.76
CA GLU A 610 -88.59 24.07 -18.35
C GLU A 610 -89.82 23.28 -17.87
N ARG A 611 -89.86 23.04 -16.54
CA ARG A 611 -91.02 23.04 -15.62
C ARG A 611 -92.31 22.27 -15.97
N ARG A 612 -92.62 21.26 -15.14
CA ARG A 612 -93.77 21.13 -14.19
C ARG A 612 -93.86 19.67 -13.69
N SER A 613 -94.31 19.33 -12.47
CA SER A 613 -94.58 20.11 -11.24
C SER A 613 -94.92 19.17 -10.06
N MET A 614 -94.63 19.58 -8.81
CA MET A 614 -95.15 19.01 -7.54
C MET A 614 -94.71 17.56 -7.19
N SER A 615 -94.68 17.10 -5.93
CA SER A 615 -94.96 17.75 -4.61
C SER A 615 -94.42 16.91 -3.43
N LEU A 616 -94.00 17.56 -2.32
CA LEU A 616 -93.97 17.06 -0.91
C LEU A 616 -93.04 15.84 -0.61
N LEU A 617 -92.41 15.61 0.55
CA LEU A 617 -92.26 16.21 1.89
C LEU A 617 -90.76 16.05 2.33
N ARG A 618 -90.08 17.06 2.90
CA ARG A 618 -89.85 17.37 4.34
C ARG A 618 -88.87 16.44 5.11
N SER A 619 -87.84 17.06 5.74
CA SER A 619 -86.89 16.53 6.75
C SER A 619 -85.92 15.41 6.31
N SER A 620 -84.67 15.30 6.80
CA SER A 620 -83.94 16.08 7.83
C SER A 620 -82.41 16.09 7.61
N THR A 621 -81.75 17.17 8.05
CA THR A 621 -80.29 17.31 8.30
C THR A 621 -79.96 16.92 9.78
N PRO A 622 -78.70 16.87 10.30
CA PRO A 622 -77.41 17.38 9.76
C PRO A 622 -76.14 16.49 10.02
N THR A 623 -74.94 17.10 9.83
CA THR A 623 -73.61 16.82 10.47
C THR A 623 -72.81 15.52 10.22
N THR A 624 -71.70 15.68 9.47
CA THR A 624 -70.26 15.36 9.75
C THR A 624 -69.82 14.83 11.14
N PRO A 625 -68.59 14.26 11.32
CA PRO A 625 -67.72 13.49 10.37
C PRO A 625 -66.86 12.33 11.03
N MET A 626 -66.03 11.65 10.20
CA MET A 626 -64.69 11.07 10.52
C MET A 626 -64.53 9.69 11.24
N SER A 627 -63.36 9.07 10.98
CA SER A 627 -62.60 8.03 11.76
C SER A 627 -62.83 6.49 11.59
N SER A 628 -61.74 5.82 11.16
CA SER A 628 -61.06 4.62 11.70
C SER A 628 -61.68 3.20 11.88
N LEU A 629 -60.94 2.20 11.34
CA LEU A 629 -60.65 0.83 11.87
C LEU A 629 -61.85 -0.16 12.06
N THR A 630 -61.73 -1.51 12.13
CA THR A 630 -60.57 -2.43 12.35
C THR A 630 -60.79 -3.82 11.66
N ALA A 631 -59.91 -4.80 11.94
CA ALA A 631 -59.82 -6.23 11.55
C ALA A 631 -61.10 -7.12 11.79
N LEU A 632 -61.19 -8.44 11.54
CA LEU A 632 -60.25 -9.61 11.49
C LEU A 632 -60.70 -10.62 10.36
N ASP A 633 -60.34 -11.91 10.18
CA ASP A 633 -59.47 -12.94 10.85
C ASP A 633 -59.20 -14.14 9.85
N ILE A 634 -58.71 -15.31 10.32
CA ILE A 634 -58.69 -16.68 9.68
C ILE A 634 -57.60 -16.92 8.58
N GLU A 635 -56.76 -17.98 8.54
CA GLU A 635 -56.45 -19.12 9.44
C GLU A 635 -55.01 -19.67 9.20
N ARG A 636 -54.59 -20.73 9.94
CA ARG A 636 -53.30 -21.46 9.82
C ARG A 636 -53.53 -22.99 9.81
N PRO A 637 -52.63 -23.79 9.22
CA PRO A 637 -52.24 -25.06 9.88
C PRO A 637 -50.70 -25.30 9.93
N ASP A 638 -50.29 -26.29 10.73
CA ASP A 638 -48.93 -26.39 11.30
C ASP A 638 -47.91 -27.26 10.54
N ARG A 639 -46.65 -27.24 11.03
CA ARG A 639 -45.60 -28.25 10.76
C ARG A 639 -45.17 -28.93 12.06
N PRO A 640 -44.88 -30.25 12.06
CA PRO A 640 -44.28 -30.92 13.20
C PRO A 640 -42.77 -30.68 13.31
N VAL A 641 -42.24 -30.76 14.53
CA VAL A 641 -40.80 -30.75 14.84
C VAL A 641 -40.24 -32.18 14.78
N ARG A 642 -38.99 -32.34 14.35
CA ARG A 642 -38.21 -33.56 14.55
C ARG A 642 -36.74 -33.21 14.81
N ASN A 643 -36.22 -33.66 15.96
CA ASN A 643 -34.78 -33.73 16.22
C ASN A 643 -34.19 -34.93 15.46
N ASP A 644 -32.91 -34.86 15.11
CA ASP A 644 -31.97 -35.99 15.13
C ASP A 644 -30.52 -35.41 15.16
N SER A 645 -29.53 -36.16 15.66
CA SER A 645 -28.20 -35.61 16.00
C SER A 645 -27.03 -36.59 15.77
N ALA A 646 -26.09 -36.20 14.91
CA ALA A 646 -24.73 -36.75 14.71
C ALA A 646 -23.91 -35.64 14.01
N ILE A 647 -22.59 -35.40 14.19
CA ILE A 647 -21.42 -36.25 14.51
C ILE A 647 -20.95 -37.09 13.32
N ASP A 648 -20.05 -36.51 12.52
CA ASP A 648 -18.81 -37.05 11.93
C ASP A 648 -18.39 -36.11 10.77
N MET A 649 -17.20 -36.12 10.17
CA MET A 649 -15.78 -36.33 10.50
C MET A 649 -15.08 -36.48 9.12
N GLU A 650 -13.95 -35.79 8.91
CA GLU A 650 -13.03 -35.90 7.74
C GLU A 650 -13.56 -35.87 6.28
N SER A 651 -13.19 -34.81 5.54
CA SER A 651 -12.24 -34.93 4.40
C SER A 651 -11.56 -33.59 4.09
#